data_AF-A0A7I4YCV1-F1
#
_entry.id   AF-A0A7I4YCV1-F1
#
_cell.length_a   1.000
_cell.length_b   1.000
_cell.length_c   1.000
_cell.angle_alpha   90.00
_cell.angle_beta   90.00
_cell.angle_gamma   90.00
#
_symmetry.space_group_name_H-M   'P 1'
#
loop_
_entity.id
_entity.type
_entity.pdbx_description
1 polymer ?
#
loop_
_entity_poly.entity_id
_entity_poly.type
_entity_poly.pdbx_seq_one_letter_code
_entity_poly.pdbx_strand_id
1 'polypeptide(L)'
;MSSESLKFIVESLNSPPFECNTSLIAFDTWPPNVLLQQLSDVISWITQTANIDISKETPDETALRILYNLKILRFKPPSDIEQLDEWRAGLVEGAKKSVYPVLLYLFSNVDMLKQRAYLAKYLIQDEIPSSLMDNEVAQLRNELAQYMERFKEVHANVLDVQQDTMLIEDIKADLKSMESEKEGLTRKIERTFKKIQNLPALERQMAAADQLSLHKERLEQMDIQRSEQRDGVIHAEKRVQRLKDQLKELREAAEDIDPSGLIDQLKDEIATNSYLYETKLAKEIEQKRQVVSELVNATNITATSDFDINALQAEVDEKTNSIMALEQERDKGEEQVNENFSIFRHQAANVERRKNALAQKLQDARKELSGLEHHVEQKKQVLRSTSGADVMSAHQFKAYVIKVRDKKVVYKKKKAQIEEILTEREVLLRTIDLLAKKFEGLKEKIESMDGKVVDPEDAPLPARPRTAAPTSSDVEELKTLVVGLMQTLDKRSDQLAPLKKVHAEQEEALNELTEHVRNKQNDYERRRAQMEESYEEQKQLVEEMQQEETATNEAIQSLENQIAEVQSQLSTIEGEDANGGVARLKAQIEETQRQIDQLNQRTGGGTDLATARNRMAMWRGLLTMFETKLAIANDKVKQL
;
A
#
# COMPACT_ATOMS: atom_id res chain seq x y z
N MET A 1 -35.09 3.61 -27.10
CA MET A 1 -34.26 2.55 -27.72
C MET A 1 -33.01 3.21 -28.29
N SER A 2 -31.82 2.66 -28.03
CA SER A 2 -30.56 3.19 -28.58
C SER A 2 -30.34 2.74 -30.03
N SER A 3 -29.51 3.46 -30.78
CA SER A 3 -29.14 3.08 -32.16
C SER A 3 -28.47 1.70 -32.24
N GLU A 4 -27.79 1.28 -31.19
CA GLU A 4 -27.14 -0.03 -31.09
C GLU A 4 -28.16 -1.17 -30.99
N SER A 5 -29.25 -1.00 -30.23
CA SER A 5 -30.31 -2.00 -30.15
C SER A 5 -30.99 -2.23 -31.51
N LEU A 6 -31.15 -1.18 -32.31
CA LEU A 6 -31.71 -1.30 -33.67
C LEU A 6 -30.75 -2.02 -34.62
N LYS A 7 -29.44 -1.71 -34.54
CA LYS A 7 -28.42 -2.43 -35.32
C LYS A 7 -28.42 -3.92 -34.99
N PHE A 8 -28.48 -4.27 -33.70
CA PHE A 8 -28.52 -5.65 -33.25
C PHE A 8 -29.75 -6.42 -33.77
N ILE A 9 -30.94 -5.79 -33.76
CA ILE A 9 -32.16 -6.40 -34.32
C ILE A 9 -32.00 -6.66 -35.83
N VAL A 10 -31.48 -5.68 -36.58
CA VAL A 10 -31.28 -5.80 -38.03
C VAL A 10 -30.24 -6.88 -38.37
N GLU A 11 -29.13 -6.93 -37.62
CA GLU A 11 -28.11 -7.97 -37.77
C GLU A 11 -28.66 -9.37 -37.47
N SER A 12 -29.51 -9.50 -36.45
CA SER A 12 -30.17 -10.76 -36.09
C SER A 12 -31.19 -11.19 -37.14
N LEU A 13 -31.93 -10.26 -37.75
CA LEU A 13 -32.87 -10.53 -38.85
C LEU A 13 -32.19 -10.86 -40.19
N ASN A 14 -30.96 -10.37 -40.38
CA ASN A 14 -30.17 -10.69 -41.57
C ASN A 14 -29.40 -12.01 -41.43
N SER A 15 -29.21 -12.49 -40.21
CA SER A 15 -28.58 -13.78 -39.92
C SER A 15 -29.54 -14.95 -40.22
N PRO A 16 -29.02 -16.18 -40.45
CA PRO A 16 -29.85 -17.37 -40.58
C PRO A 16 -30.73 -17.56 -39.33
N PRO A 17 -32.03 -17.87 -39.45
CA PRO A 17 -32.73 -18.41 -40.62
C PRO A 17 -33.55 -17.39 -41.45
N PHE A 18 -33.54 -16.10 -41.09
CA PHE A 18 -34.50 -15.13 -41.65
C PHE A 18 -33.98 -14.43 -42.92
N GLU A 19 -32.65 -14.26 -43.06
CA GLU A 19 -31.97 -13.75 -44.25
C GLU A 19 -32.67 -12.54 -44.93
N CYS A 20 -33.22 -11.64 -44.12
CA CYS A 20 -34.07 -10.56 -44.62
C CYS A 20 -33.32 -9.49 -45.44
N ASN A 21 -31.98 -9.49 -45.40
CA ASN A 21 -31.09 -8.58 -46.14
C ASN A 21 -31.50 -7.10 -46.05
N THR A 22 -31.89 -6.66 -44.86
CA THR A 22 -32.41 -5.32 -44.58
C THR A 22 -31.33 -4.37 -44.10
N SER A 23 -31.42 -3.10 -44.51
CA SER A 23 -30.61 -2.01 -43.95
C SER A 23 -31.36 -1.34 -42.78
N LEU A 24 -30.62 -0.66 -41.90
CA LEU A 24 -31.19 0.07 -40.75
C LEU A 24 -32.30 1.05 -41.17
N ILE A 25 -32.12 1.70 -42.33
CA ILE A 25 -33.07 2.66 -42.90
C ILE A 25 -34.31 1.92 -43.42
N ALA A 26 -34.12 0.81 -44.13
CA ALA A 26 -35.23 0.02 -44.64
C ALA A 26 -36.09 -0.56 -43.51
N PHE A 27 -35.46 -1.06 -42.45
CA PHE A 27 -36.14 -1.61 -41.27
C PHE A 27 -36.97 -0.55 -40.51
N ASP A 28 -36.46 0.68 -40.38
CA ASP A 28 -37.25 1.76 -39.76
C ASP A 28 -38.41 2.21 -40.67
N THR A 29 -38.35 1.99 -41.99
CA THR A 29 -39.48 2.33 -42.89
C THR A 29 -40.57 1.25 -42.99
N TRP A 30 -40.45 0.13 -42.26
CA TRP A 30 -41.40 -0.97 -42.36
C TRP A 30 -42.81 -0.59 -41.88
N PRO A 31 -43.87 -0.97 -42.63
CA PRO A 31 -45.24 -0.75 -42.20
C PRO A 31 -45.60 -1.68 -41.03
N PRO A 32 -46.55 -1.28 -40.16
CA PRO A 32 -46.89 -2.02 -38.95
C PRO A 32 -47.27 -3.50 -39.19
N ASN A 33 -47.97 -3.80 -40.28
CA ASN A 33 -48.35 -5.17 -40.64
C ASN A 33 -47.15 -6.05 -40.98
N VAL A 34 -46.14 -5.50 -41.66
CA VAL A 34 -44.91 -6.23 -41.98
C VAL A 34 -44.09 -6.46 -40.71
N LEU A 35 -44.01 -5.44 -39.84
CA LEU A 35 -43.29 -5.56 -38.58
C LEU A 35 -43.93 -6.60 -37.64
N LEU A 36 -45.27 -6.65 -37.58
CA LEU A 36 -45.99 -7.70 -36.85
C LEU A 36 -45.82 -9.08 -37.46
N GLN A 37 -45.83 -9.19 -38.79
CA GLN A 37 -45.59 -10.48 -39.47
C GLN A 37 -44.22 -11.03 -39.11
N GLN A 38 -43.18 -10.17 -39.19
CA GLN A 38 -41.83 -10.54 -38.81
C GLN A 38 -41.72 -10.92 -37.33
N LEU A 39 -42.40 -10.19 -36.43
CA LEU A 39 -42.49 -10.60 -35.03
C LEU A 39 -43.15 -11.97 -34.86
N SER A 40 -44.25 -12.24 -35.57
CA SER A 40 -44.95 -13.53 -35.54
C SER A 40 -44.08 -14.66 -36.09
N ASP A 41 -43.34 -14.42 -37.17
CA ASP A 41 -42.41 -15.39 -37.77
C ASP A 41 -41.24 -15.70 -36.82
N VAL A 42 -40.70 -14.68 -36.14
CA VAL A 42 -39.64 -14.85 -35.13
C VAL A 42 -40.15 -15.65 -33.93
N ILE A 43 -41.37 -15.35 -33.45
CA ILE A 43 -41.99 -16.12 -32.37
C ILE A 43 -42.22 -17.57 -32.82
N SER A 44 -42.79 -17.81 -34.01
CA SER A 44 -43.01 -19.15 -34.56
C SER A 44 -41.73 -19.95 -34.71
N TRP A 45 -40.63 -19.30 -35.11
CA TRP A 45 -39.32 -19.94 -35.15
C TRP A 45 -38.80 -20.35 -33.77
N ILE A 46 -38.93 -19.49 -32.76
CA ILE A 46 -38.52 -19.79 -31.38
C ILE A 46 -39.40 -20.89 -30.78
N THR A 47 -40.72 -20.86 -31.02
CA THR A 47 -41.68 -21.85 -30.51
C THR A 47 -41.75 -23.12 -31.35
N GLN A 48 -41.06 -23.18 -32.49
CA GLN A 48 -41.11 -24.27 -33.46
C GLN A 48 -42.54 -24.62 -33.90
N THR A 49 -43.39 -23.60 -34.04
CA THR A 49 -44.78 -23.72 -34.50
C THR A 49 -44.89 -23.32 -35.97
N ALA A 50 -45.98 -23.73 -36.64
CA ALA A 50 -46.22 -23.33 -38.02
C ALA A 50 -46.26 -21.80 -38.16
N ASN A 51 -45.76 -21.29 -39.30
CA ASN A 51 -45.85 -19.86 -39.60
C ASN A 51 -47.31 -19.51 -39.88
N ILE A 52 -47.79 -18.46 -39.21
CA ILE A 52 -49.16 -17.98 -39.34
C ILE A 52 -49.10 -16.63 -40.05
N ASP A 53 -49.87 -16.54 -41.14
CA ASP A 53 -50.05 -15.31 -41.90
C ASP A 53 -51.08 -14.43 -41.18
N ILE A 54 -50.65 -13.26 -40.70
CA ILE A 54 -51.47 -12.33 -39.92
C ILE A 54 -52.63 -11.75 -40.75
N SER A 55 -52.53 -11.77 -42.09
CA SER A 55 -53.62 -11.35 -42.98
C SER A 55 -54.90 -12.20 -42.84
N LYS A 56 -54.79 -13.40 -42.26
CA LYS A 56 -55.89 -14.36 -42.10
C LYS A 56 -56.53 -14.33 -40.72
N GLU A 57 -55.97 -13.60 -39.76
CA GLU A 57 -56.46 -13.47 -38.38
C GLU A 57 -57.03 -12.07 -38.16
N THR A 58 -57.95 -11.92 -37.19
CA THR A 58 -58.32 -10.57 -36.74
C THR A 58 -57.18 -9.96 -35.89
N PRO A 59 -56.99 -8.63 -35.90
CA PRO A 59 -55.92 -7.99 -35.12
C PRO A 59 -55.94 -8.35 -33.63
N ASP A 60 -57.13 -8.54 -33.06
CA ASP A 60 -57.33 -8.92 -31.67
C ASP A 60 -56.90 -10.38 -31.41
N GLU A 61 -57.22 -11.31 -32.31
CA GLU A 61 -56.79 -12.71 -32.22
C GLU A 61 -55.27 -12.85 -32.34
N THR A 62 -54.65 -12.12 -33.28
CA THR A 62 -53.19 -12.09 -33.43
C THR A 62 -52.50 -11.52 -32.18
N ALA A 63 -53.03 -10.43 -31.61
CA ALA A 63 -52.48 -9.84 -30.40
C ALA A 63 -52.61 -10.78 -29.19
N LEU A 64 -53.75 -11.46 -29.01
CA LEU A 64 -53.94 -12.44 -27.95
C LEU A 64 -52.97 -13.63 -28.09
N ARG A 65 -52.75 -14.12 -29.31
CA ARG A 65 -51.77 -15.19 -29.61
C ARG A 65 -50.34 -14.76 -29.28
N ILE A 66 -49.93 -13.57 -29.72
CA ILE A 66 -48.60 -13.03 -29.43
C ILE A 66 -48.44 -12.83 -27.92
N LEU A 67 -49.42 -12.26 -27.22
CA LEU A 67 -49.37 -12.07 -25.77
C LEU A 67 -49.30 -13.39 -25.00
N TYR A 68 -50.02 -14.42 -25.44
CA TYR A 68 -49.94 -15.77 -24.88
C TYR A 68 -48.53 -16.35 -25.04
N ASN A 69 -47.95 -16.27 -26.23
CA ASN A 69 -46.58 -16.74 -26.48
C ASN A 69 -45.54 -15.93 -25.69
N LEU A 70 -45.70 -14.60 -25.57
CA LEU A 70 -44.82 -13.77 -24.75
C LEU A 70 -44.93 -14.08 -23.26
N LYS A 71 -46.11 -14.46 -22.76
CA LYS A 71 -46.31 -14.95 -21.40
C LYS A 71 -45.55 -16.25 -21.16
N ILE A 72 -45.61 -17.19 -22.11
CA ILE A 72 -44.84 -18.44 -22.08
C ILE A 72 -43.34 -18.16 -22.06
N LEU A 73 -42.89 -17.26 -22.94
CA LEU A 73 -41.50 -16.85 -23.05
C LEU A 73 -41.01 -15.99 -21.87
N ARG A 74 -41.90 -15.63 -20.93
CA ARG A 74 -41.64 -14.79 -19.74
C ARG A 74 -41.07 -13.41 -20.09
N PHE A 75 -41.57 -12.80 -21.17
CA PHE A 75 -41.33 -11.39 -21.43
C PHE A 75 -41.92 -10.55 -20.29
N LYS A 76 -41.15 -9.55 -19.81
CA LYS A 76 -41.61 -8.65 -18.74
C LYS A 76 -42.26 -7.42 -19.38
N PRO A 77 -43.59 -7.27 -19.33
CA PRO A 77 -44.24 -6.08 -19.84
C PRO A 77 -43.94 -4.86 -18.93
N PRO A 78 -44.20 -3.63 -19.41
CA PRO A 78 -44.08 -2.41 -18.59
C PRO A 78 -44.86 -2.53 -17.27
N SER A 79 -44.28 -2.04 -16.17
CA SER A 79 -44.84 -2.19 -14.81
C SER A 79 -45.95 -1.19 -14.47
N ASP A 80 -46.04 -0.10 -15.22
CA ASP A 80 -47.05 0.94 -15.05
C ASP A 80 -48.33 0.58 -15.80
N ILE A 81 -49.49 0.77 -15.18
CA ILE A 81 -50.80 0.30 -15.68
C ILE A 81 -51.17 1.07 -16.96
N GLU A 82 -50.94 2.38 -17.00
CA GLU A 82 -51.23 3.22 -18.18
C GLU A 82 -50.32 2.85 -19.36
N GLN A 83 -49.03 2.60 -19.09
CA GLN A 83 -48.05 2.17 -20.10
C GLN A 83 -48.29 0.73 -20.58
N LEU A 84 -48.87 -0.12 -19.73
CA LEU A 84 -49.24 -1.49 -20.08
C LEU A 84 -50.41 -1.51 -21.07
N ASP A 85 -51.42 -0.68 -20.84
CA ASP A 85 -52.57 -0.57 -21.74
C ASP A 85 -52.18 0.10 -23.07
N GLU A 86 -51.31 1.12 -23.03
CA GLU A 86 -50.70 1.72 -24.23
C GLU A 86 -49.84 0.70 -25.00
N TRP A 87 -49.07 -0.13 -24.29
CA TRP A 87 -48.25 -1.17 -24.92
C TRP A 87 -49.10 -2.27 -25.58
N ARG A 88 -50.19 -2.69 -24.94
CA ARG A 88 -51.16 -3.67 -25.49
C ARG A 88 -51.86 -3.11 -26.72
N ALA A 89 -52.35 -1.88 -26.67
CA ALA A 89 -52.94 -1.20 -27.83
C ALA A 89 -51.91 -1.07 -28.96
N GLY A 90 -50.68 -0.67 -28.63
CA GLY A 90 -49.58 -0.58 -29.59
C GLY A 90 -49.15 -1.93 -30.18
N LEU A 91 -49.38 -3.05 -29.51
CA LEU A 91 -49.12 -4.39 -30.08
C LEU A 91 -50.20 -4.81 -31.08
N VAL A 92 -51.47 -4.42 -30.86
CA VAL A 92 -52.57 -4.60 -31.83
C VAL A 92 -52.34 -3.75 -33.08
N GLU A 93 -51.86 -2.51 -32.92
CA GLU A 93 -51.59 -1.59 -34.02
C GLU A 93 -50.25 -1.82 -34.74
N GLY A 94 -49.36 -2.64 -34.17
CA GLY A 94 -48.01 -2.86 -34.71
C GLY A 94 -47.06 -1.67 -34.54
N ALA A 95 -47.24 -0.89 -33.47
CA ALA A 95 -46.43 0.26 -33.14
C ALA A 95 -44.97 -0.14 -32.83
N LYS A 96 -44.03 0.57 -33.46
CA LYS A 96 -42.58 0.34 -33.29
C LYS A 96 -42.12 0.38 -31.83
N LYS A 97 -42.71 1.28 -31.02
CA LYS A 97 -42.41 1.42 -29.59
C LYS A 97 -42.72 0.15 -28.79
N SER A 98 -43.71 -0.64 -29.22
CA SER A 98 -44.13 -1.88 -28.56
C SER A 98 -43.41 -3.11 -29.11
N VAL A 99 -43.14 -3.17 -30.42
CA VAL A 99 -42.56 -4.34 -31.09
C VAL A 99 -41.03 -4.42 -30.95
N TYR A 100 -40.30 -3.30 -31.04
CA TYR A 100 -38.83 -3.33 -30.97
C TYR A 100 -38.26 -3.87 -29.66
N PRO A 101 -38.80 -3.53 -28.47
CA PRO A 101 -38.35 -4.14 -27.21
C PRO A 101 -38.59 -5.66 -27.17
N VAL A 102 -39.67 -6.13 -27.81
CA VAL A 102 -39.98 -7.56 -27.88
C VAL A 102 -38.98 -8.27 -28.79
N LEU A 103 -38.73 -7.75 -30.00
CA LEU A 103 -37.72 -8.31 -30.91
C LEU A 103 -36.33 -8.33 -30.26
N LEU A 104 -35.95 -7.26 -29.57
CA LEU A 104 -34.68 -7.20 -28.84
C LEU A 104 -34.58 -8.32 -27.81
N TYR A 105 -35.64 -8.56 -27.03
CA TYR A 105 -35.68 -9.63 -26.04
C TYR A 105 -35.56 -11.02 -26.67
N LEU A 106 -36.31 -11.24 -27.76
CA LEU A 106 -36.31 -12.52 -28.47
C LEU A 106 -34.92 -12.86 -29.04
N PHE A 107 -34.23 -11.87 -29.62
CA PHE A 107 -32.89 -12.08 -30.19
C PHE A 107 -31.76 -12.13 -29.15
N SER A 108 -31.95 -11.51 -27.98
CA SER A 108 -30.91 -11.47 -26.95
C SER A 108 -30.62 -12.85 -26.33
N ASN A 109 -31.61 -13.76 -26.27
CA ASN A 109 -31.46 -15.06 -25.60
C ASN A 109 -32.20 -16.18 -26.36
N VAL A 110 -31.91 -16.33 -27.66
CA VAL A 110 -32.62 -17.27 -28.54
C VAL A 110 -32.64 -18.71 -28.00
N ASP A 111 -31.50 -19.26 -27.58
CA ASP A 111 -31.42 -20.67 -27.18
C ASP A 111 -32.16 -20.94 -25.86
N MET A 112 -32.04 -20.01 -24.90
CA MET A 112 -32.81 -20.06 -23.66
C MET A 112 -34.32 -20.01 -23.93
N LEU A 113 -34.75 -19.17 -24.87
CA LEU A 113 -36.15 -19.01 -25.23
C LEU A 113 -36.70 -20.22 -26.01
N LYS A 114 -35.91 -20.83 -26.90
CA LYS A 114 -36.24 -22.10 -27.56
C LYS A 114 -36.41 -23.22 -26.54
N GLN A 115 -35.49 -23.35 -25.60
CA GLN A 115 -35.59 -24.33 -24.51
C GLN A 115 -36.85 -24.08 -23.66
N ARG A 116 -37.14 -22.82 -23.32
CA ARG A 116 -38.34 -22.45 -22.57
C ARG A 116 -39.62 -22.78 -23.33
N ALA A 117 -39.69 -22.48 -24.63
CA ALA A 117 -40.84 -22.81 -25.47
C ALA A 117 -41.04 -24.32 -25.59
N TYR A 118 -39.95 -25.08 -25.74
CA TYR A 118 -39.98 -26.54 -25.74
C TYR A 118 -40.52 -27.09 -24.42
N LEU A 119 -39.98 -26.64 -23.28
CA LEU A 119 -40.44 -27.08 -21.95
C LEU A 119 -41.90 -26.68 -21.68
N ALA A 120 -42.32 -25.51 -22.14
CA ALA A 120 -43.68 -25.01 -21.96
C ALA A 120 -44.74 -25.94 -22.57
N LYS A 121 -44.45 -26.57 -23.72
CA LYS A 121 -45.33 -27.55 -24.37
C LYS A 121 -45.68 -28.75 -23.48
N TYR A 122 -44.78 -29.12 -22.57
CA TYR A 122 -44.92 -30.29 -21.71
C TYR A 122 -45.16 -29.95 -20.24
N LEU A 123 -44.85 -28.71 -19.82
CA LEU A 123 -44.89 -28.29 -18.42
C LEU A 123 -46.03 -27.32 -18.06
N ILE A 124 -46.74 -26.78 -19.05
CA ILE A 124 -47.94 -25.96 -18.78
C ILE A 124 -49.14 -26.89 -18.61
N GLN A 125 -49.78 -26.83 -17.45
CA GLN A 125 -51.03 -27.55 -17.20
C GLN A 125 -52.22 -26.68 -17.63
N ASP A 126 -53.17 -27.29 -18.33
CA ASP A 126 -54.46 -26.65 -18.61
C ASP A 126 -55.29 -26.55 -17.32
N GLU A 127 -55.92 -25.41 -17.10
CA GLU A 127 -56.80 -25.20 -15.94
C GLU A 127 -58.13 -25.95 -16.15
N ILE A 128 -58.27 -27.11 -15.51
CA ILE A 128 -59.53 -27.86 -15.49
C ILE A 128 -60.50 -27.16 -14.51
N PRO A 129 -61.70 -26.75 -14.95
CA PRO A 129 -62.70 -26.13 -14.07
C PRO A 129 -63.03 -26.99 -12.86
N SER A 130 -63.20 -26.36 -11.69
CA SER A 130 -63.47 -27.05 -10.41
C SER A 130 -64.77 -27.87 -10.41
N SER A 131 -65.66 -27.65 -11.37
CA SER A 131 -66.89 -28.41 -11.57
C SER A 131 -66.67 -29.81 -12.17
N LEU A 132 -65.50 -30.08 -12.75
CA LEU A 132 -65.12 -31.37 -13.37
C LEU A 132 -64.07 -32.13 -12.54
N MET A 133 -63.75 -31.63 -11.34
CA MET A 133 -62.72 -32.18 -10.47
C MET A 133 -63.29 -33.30 -9.58
N ASP A 134 -63.39 -34.50 -10.13
CA ASP A 134 -63.69 -35.72 -9.37
C ASP A 134 -62.41 -36.37 -8.81
N ASN A 135 -62.55 -37.32 -7.88
CA ASN A 135 -61.42 -38.02 -7.25
C ASN A 135 -60.50 -38.72 -8.27
N GLU A 136 -61.04 -39.27 -9.36
CA GLU A 136 -60.26 -39.90 -10.44
C GLU A 136 -59.45 -38.87 -11.25
N VAL A 137 -60.05 -37.71 -11.55
CA VAL A 137 -59.38 -36.60 -12.24
C VAL A 137 -58.23 -36.04 -11.39
N ALA A 138 -58.43 -35.97 -10.07
CA ALA A 138 -57.39 -35.57 -9.13
C ALA A 138 -56.23 -36.57 -9.08
N GLN A 139 -56.50 -37.89 -9.14
CA GLN A 139 -55.46 -38.92 -9.21
C GLN A 139 -54.64 -38.83 -10.50
N LEU A 140 -55.30 -38.72 -11.66
CA LEU A 140 -54.63 -38.56 -12.95
C LEU A 140 -53.78 -37.28 -13.01
N ARG A 141 -54.24 -36.18 -12.39
CA ARG A 141 -53.45 -34.95 -12.27
C ARG A 141 -52.18 -35.14 -11.45
N ASN A 142 -52.25 -35.92 -10.36
CA ASN A 142 -51.09 -36.25 -9.55
C ASN A 142 -50.10 -37.15 -10.29
N GLU A 143 -50.58 -38.12 -11.06
CA GLU A 143 -49.73 -38.96 -11.93
C GLU A 143 -49.04 -38.13 -13.01
N LEU A 144 -49.79 -37.24 -13.68
CA LEU A 144 -49.26 -36.30 -14.67
C LEU A 144 -48.17 -35.42 -14.03
N ALA A 145 -48.40 -34.88 -12.83
CA ALA A 145 -47.40 -34.10 -12.10
C ALA A 145 -46.12 -34.91 -11.79
N GLN A 146 -46.24 -36.20 -11.44
CA GLN A 146 -45.07 -37.08 -11.25
C GLN A 146 -44.31 -37.31 -12.55
N TYR A 147 -45.02 -37.52 -13.67
CA TYR A 147 -44.39 -37.66 -14.99
C TYR A 147 -43.69 -36.39 -15.44
N MET A 148 -44.27 -35.21 -15.18
CA MET A 148 -43.62 -33.92 -15.44
C MET A 148 -42.32 -33.77 -14.65
N GLU A 149 -42.28 -34.19 -13.39
CA GLU A 149 -41.08 -34.09 -12.56
C GLU A 149 -39.97 -35.02 -13.07
N ARG A 150 -40.32 -36.28 -13.42
CA ARG A 150 -39.38 -37.20 -14.08
C ARG A 150 -38.86 -36.64 -15.40
N PHE A 151 -39.73 -35.99 -16.18
CA PHE A 151 -39.31 -35.35 -17.43
C PHE A 151 -38.29 -34.24 -17.20
N LYS A 152 -38.47 -33.39 -16.18
CA LYS A 152 -37.49 -32.34 -15.83
C LYS A 152 -36.13 -32.94 -15.47
N GLU A 153 -36.12 -34.00 -14.65
CA GLU A 153 -34.90 -34.69 -14.23
C GLU A 153 -34.16 -35.29 -15.43
N VAL A 154 -34.86 -36.06 -16.27
CA VAL A 154 -34.27 -36.68 -17.46
C VAL A 154 -33.79 -35.63 -18.45
N HIS A 155 -34.57 -34.57 -18.69
CA HIS A 155 -34.18 -33.49 -19.60
C HIS A 155 -32.95 -32.73 -19.10
N ALA A 156 -32.84 -32.48 -17.79
CA ALA A 156 -31.65 -31.87 -17.20
C ALA A 156 -30.41 -32.74 -17.41
N ASN A 157 -30.51 -34.05 -17.16
CA ASN A 157 -29.41 -34.99 -17.39
C ASN A 157 -28.98 -35.06 -18.86
N VAL A 158 -29.93 -34.99 -19.80
CA VAL A 158 -29.62 -34.99 -21.24
C VAL A 158 -28.87 -33.73 -21.66
N LEU A 159 -29.26 -32.55 -21.12
CA LEU A 159 -28.56 -31.30 -21.42
C LEU A 159 -27.12 -31.29 -20.90
N ASP A 160 -26.90 -31.86 -19.72
CA ASP A 160 -25.57 -32.01 -19.12
C ASP A 160 -24.65 -32.85 -20.03
N VAL A 161 -25.12 -34.02 -20.46
CA VAL A 161 -24.38 -34.90 -21.38
C VAL A 161 -24.17 -34.26 -22.76
N GLN A 162 -25.10 -33.44 -23.25
CA GLN A 162 -24.94 -32.73 -24.52
C GLN A 162 -23.77 -31.73 -24.49
N GLN A 163 -23.55 -31.05 -23.36
CA GLN A 163 -22.40 -30.15 -23.20
C GLN A 163 -21.08 -30.93 -23.27
N ASP A 164 -21.02 -32.10 -22.63
CA ASP A 164 -19.85 -33.01 -22.71
C ASP A 164 -19.60 -33.51 -24.14
N THR A 165 -20.65 -33.61 -24.97
CA THR A 165 -20.52 -34.09 -26.35
C THR A 165 -19.76 -33.10 -27.23
N MET A 166 -19.91 -31.79 -27.00
CA MET A 166 -19.16 -30.76 -27.73
C MET A 166 -17.66 -30.84 -27.42
N LEU A 167 -17.32 -31.06 -26.14
CA LEU A 167 -15.93 -31.28 -25.72
C LEU A 167 -15.32 -32.53 -26.39
N ILE A 168 -16.11 -33.59 -26.57
CA ILE A 168 -15.67 -34.81 -27.27
C ILE A 168 -15.40 -34.53 -28.75
N GLU A 169 -16.16 -33.65 -29.41
CA GLU A 169 -15.91 -33.27 -30.80
C GLU A 169 -14.61 -32.48 -30.96
N ASP A 170 -14.32 -31.55 -30.05
CA ASP A 170 -13.06 -30.81 -30.04
C ASP A 170 -11.86 -31.74 -29.81
N ILE A 171 -11.96 -32.67 -28.86
CA ILE A 171 -10.92 -33.68 -28.61
C ILE A 171 -10.71 -34.57 -29.85
N LYS A 172 -11.78 -34.96 -30.55
CA LYS A 172 -11.67 -35.72 -31.81
C LYS A 172 -10.98 -34.92 -32.90
N ALA A 173 -11.25 -33.62 -33.01
CA ALA A 173 -10.62 -32.75 -33.98
C ALA A 173 -9.11 -32.58 -33.69
N ASP A 174 -8.75 -32.37 -32.42
CA ASP A 174 -7.35 -32.28 -31.98
C ASP A 174 -6.61 -33.60 -32.21
N LEU A 175 -7.20 -34.73 -31.84
CA LEU A 175 -6.61 -36.05 -32.05
C LEU A 175 -6.38 -36.33 -33.55
N LYS A 176 -7.31 -35.93 -34.42
CA LYS A 176 -7.13 -36.01 -35.88
C LYS A 176 -5.99 -35.11 -36.37
N SER A 177 -5.83 -33.92 -35.79
CA SER A 177 -4.70 -33.02 -36.07
C SER A 177 -3.37 -33.66 -35.66
N MET A 178 -3.28 -34.16 -34.43
CA MET A 178 -2.10 -34.87 -33.92
C MET A 178 -1.75 -36.12 -34.75
N GLU A 179 -2.75 -36.87 -35.21
CA GLU A 179 -2.54 -38.02 -36.11
C GLU A 179 -1.94 -37.58 -37.44
N SER A 180 -2.42 -36.47 -38.01
CA SER A 180 -1.87 -35.91 -39.25
C SER A 180 -0.43 -35.42 -39.07
N GLU A 181 -0.14 -34.75 -37.95
CA GLU A 181 1.22 -34.32 -37.61
C GLU A 181 2.17 -35.50 -37.41
N LYS A 182 1.72 -36.54 -36.69
CA LYS A 182 2.46 -37.79 -36.51
C LYS A 182 2.78 -38.42 -37.86
N GLU A 183 1.80 -38.55 -38.76
CA GLU A 183 2.03 -39.09 -40.09
C GLU A 183 3.01 -38.23 -40.89
N GLY A 184 2.89 -36.90 -40.80
CA GLY A 184 3.82 -35.94 -41.39
C GLY A 184 5.26 -36.11 -40.87
N LEU A 185 5.43 -36.26 -39.57
CA LEU A 185 6.72 -36.51 -38.91
C LEU A 185 7.29 -37.88 -39.30
N THR A 186 6.48 -38.95 -39.30
CA THR A 186 6.90 -40.28 -39.75
C THR A 186 7.40 -40.23 -41.19
N ARG A 187 6.67 -39.59 -42.11
CA ARG A 187 7.12 -39.40 -43.50
C ARG A 187 8.42 -38.59 -43.61
N LYS A 188 8.63 -37.59 -42.75
CA LYS A 188 9.90 -36.83 -42.68
C LYS A 188 11.04 -37.73 -42.19
N ILE A 189 10.82 -38.49 -41.11
CA ILE A 189 11.78 -39.45 -40.56
C ILE A 189 12.18 -40.48 -41.62
N GLU A 190 11.21 -41.07 -42.32
CA GLU A 190 11.48 -42.03 -43.41
C GLU A 190 12.33 -41.42 -44.54
N ARG A 191 12.02 -40.18 -44.95
CA ARG A 191 12.82 -39.47 -45.96
C ARG A 191 14.23 -39.20 -45.49
N THR A 192 14.41 -38.78 -44.24
CA THR A 192 15.74 -38.54 -43.64
C THR A 192 16.50 -39.85 -43.50
N PHE A 193 15.86 -40.92 -43.02
CA PHE A 193 16.44 -42.25 -42.90
C PHE A 193 16.93 -42.78 -44.25
N LYS A 194 16.12 -42.67 -45.31
CA LYS A 194 16.53 -43.05 -46.68
C LYS A 194 17.77 -42.31 -47.17
N LYS A 195 17.96 -41.04 -46.76
CA LYS A 195 19.16 -40.26 -47.13
C LYS A 195 20.41 -40.75 -46.39
N ILE A 196 20.27 -41.21 -45.16
CA ILE A 196 21.40 -41.63 -44.30
C ILE A 196 21.68 -43.13 -44.31
N GLN A 197 20.79 -43.95 -44.87
CA GLN A 197 20.86 -45.42 -44.84
C GLN A 197 22.17 -46.00 -45.41
N ASN A 198 22.83 -45.28 -46.32
CA ASN A 198 24.07 -45.73 -46.97
C ASN A 198 25.35 -45.32 -46.22
N LEU A 199 25.25 -44.65 -45.06
CA LEU A 199 26.42 -44.29 -44.26
C LEU A 199 27.05 -45.52 -43.56
N PRO A 200 28.38 -45.67 -43.62
CA PRO A 200 29.06 -46.73 -42.90
C PRO A 200 28.96 -46.52 -41.38
N ALA A 201 28.73 -47.60 -40.63
CA ALA A 201 28.55 -47.59 -39.17
C ALA A 201 27.39 -46.68 -38.70
N LEU A 202 26.29 -46.64 -39.46
CA LEU A 202 25.11 -45.82 -39.18
C LEU A 202 24.60 -45.92 -37.73
N GLU A 203 24.45 -47.12 -37.17
CA GLU A 203 23.97 -47.31 -35.80
C GLU A 203 24.87 -46.63 -34.76
N ARG A 204 26.20 -46.76 -34.92
CA ARG A 204 27.17 -46.12 -34.03
C ARG A 204 27.14 -44.59 -34.17
N GLN A 205 26.96 -44.09 -35.39
CA GLN A 205 26.87 -42.66 -35.66
C GLN A 205 25.56 -42.06 -35.14
N MET A 206 24.44 -42.77 -35.27
CA MET A 206 23.15 -42.34 -34.70
C MET A 206 23.20 -42.33 -33.17
N ALA A 207 23.74 -43.37 -32.54
CA ALA A 207 23.91 -43.40 -31.08
C ALA A 207 24.80 -42.25 -30.57
N ALA A 208 25.87 -41.90 -31.31
CA ALA A 208 26.70 -40.75 -30.98
C ALA A 208 25.98 -39.41 -31.18
N ALA A 209 25.15 -39.29 -32.21
CA ALA A 209 24.32 -38.10 -32.46
C ALA A 209 23.23 -37.92 -31.39
N ASP A 210 22.58 -39.01 -30.96
CA ASP A 210 21.59 -39.00 -29.88
C ASP A 210 22.23 -38.57 -28.55
N GLN A 211 23.40 -39.12 -28.22
CA GLN A 211 24.18 -38.70 -27.05
C GLN A 211 24.57 -37.22 -27.15
N LEU A 212 25.03 -36.75 -28.31
CA LEU A 212 25.36 -35.34 -28.51
C LEU A 212 24.13 -34.44 -28.37
N SER A 213 22.97 -34.85 -28.88
CA SER A 213 21.71 -34.10 -28.75
C SER A 213 21.29 -33.99 -27.29
N LEU A 214 21.33 -35.09 -26.54
CA LEU A 214 21.04 -35.11 -25.11
C LEU A 214 22.00 -34.23 -24.31
N HIS A 215 23.30 -34.28 -24.64
CA HIS A 215 24.30 -33.43 -24.01
C HIS A 215 24.10 -31.95 -24.33
N LYS A 216 23.69 -31.60 -25.55
CA LYS A 216 23.36 -30.23 -25.95
C LYS A 216 22.12 -29.71 -25.22
N GLU A 217 21.05 -30.49 -25.17
CA GLU A 217 19.83 -30.12 -24.44
C GLU A 217 20.13 -29.90 -22.95
N ARG A 218 20.91 -30.80 -22.34
CA ARG A 218 21.35 -30.63 -20.95
C ARG A 218 22.22 -29.39 -20.75
N LEU A 219 23.11 -29.08 -21.71
CA LEU A 219 23.93 -27.87 -21.68
C LEU A 219 23.05 -26.61 -21.77
N GLU A 220 22.08 -26.58 -22.68
CA GLU A 220 21.13 -25.47 -22.83
C GLU A 220 20.31 -25.26 -21.56
N GLN A 221 19.80 -26.33 -20.95
CA GLN A 221 19.10 -26.26 -19.65
C GLN A 221 20.00 -25.71 -18.55
N MET A 222 21.25 -26.17 -18.45
CA MET A 222 22.20 -25.65 -17.47
C MET A 222 22.56 -24.19 -17.73
N ASP A 223 22.66 -23.76 -18.98
CA ASP A 223 22.92 -22.37 -19.34
C ASP A 223 21.74 -21.46 -18.99
N ILE A 224 20.50 -21.91 -19.22
CA ILE A 224 19.28 -21.21 -18.78
C ILE A 224 19.28 -21.06 -17.25
N GLN A 225 19.46 -22.15 -16.52
CA GLN A 225 19.51 -22.12 -15.05
C GLN A 225 20.63 -21.22 -14.53
N ARG A 226 21.81 -21.25 -15.16
CA ARG A 226 22.92 -20.36 -14.80
C ARG A 226 22.57 -18.89 -15.05
N SER A 227 21.88 -18.59 -16.14
CA SER A 227 21.42 -17.22 -16.44
C SER A 227 20.40 -16.76 -15.39
N GLU A 228 19.40 -17.59 -15.09
CA GLU A 228 18.37 -17.30 -14.08
C GLU A 228 18.98 -17.08 -12.69
N GLN A 229 19.91 -17.94 -12.27
CA GLN A 229 20.62 -17.80 -11.00
C GLN A 229 21.46 -16.51 -10.97
N ARG A 230 22.17 -16.20 -12.05
CA ARG A 230 22.95 -14.96 -12.17
C ARG A 230 22.07 -13.73 -12.08
N ASP A 231 20.93 -13.73 -12.78
CA ASP A 231 19.96 -12.64 -12.72
C ASP A 231 19.36 -12.52 -11.31
N GLY A 232 19.05 -13.64 -10.66
CA GLY A 232 18.61 -13.69 -9.26
C GLY A 232 19.62 -13.06 -8.30
N VAL A 233 20.90 -13.36 -8.44
CA VAL A 233 21.99 -12.73 -7.65
C VAL A 233 22.05 -11.22 -7.91
N ILE A 234 22.01 -10.79 -9.18
CA ILE A 234 22.03 -9.36 -9.54
C ILE A 234 20.81 -8.63 -8.95
N HIS A 235 19.63 -9.24 -8.96
CA HIS A 235 18.43 -8.67 -8.36
C HIS A 235 18.55 -8.53 -6.84
N ALA A 236 19.09 -9.55 -6.16
CA ALA A 236 19.35 -9.51 -4.73
C ALA A 236 20.39 -8.43 -4.37
N GLU A 237 21.50 -8.34 -5.11
CA GLU A 237 22.52 -7.30 -4.91
C GLU A 237 21.95 -5.89 -5.09
N LYS A 238 21.17 -5.66 -6.16
CA LYS A 238 20.49 -4.37 -6.38
C LYS A 238 19.50 -4.04 -5.27
N ARG A 239 18.78 -5.04 -4.73
CA ARG A 239 17.88 -4.84 -3.59
C ARG A 239 18.64 -4.44 -2.33
N VAL A 240 19.76 -5.11 -2.04
CA VAL A 240 20.64 -4.75 -0.92
C VAL A 240 21.17 -3.34 -1.08
N GLN A 241 21.61 -2.95 -2.28
CA GLN A 241 22.10 -1.59 -2.53
C GLN A 241 21.01 -0.54 -2.27
N ARG A 242 19.80 -0.73 -2.83
CA ARG A 242 18.66 0.18 -2.56
C ARG A 242 18.36 0.33 -1.07
N LEU A 243 18.38 -0.77 -0.31
CA LEU A 243 18.16 -0.73 1.13
C LEU A 243 19.29 0.01 1.87
N LYS A 244 20.54 -0.11 1.41
CA LYS A 244 21.67 0.66 1.95
C LYS A 244 21.53 2.16 1.66
N ASP A 245 21.11 2.52 0.45
CA ASP A 245 20.90 3.90 0.03
C ASP A 245 19.78 4.54 0.87
N GLN A 246 18.64 3.86 1.00
CA GLN A 246 17.53 4.30 1.89
C GLN A 246 17.97 4.46 3.34
N LEU A 247 18.80 3.55 3.86
CA LEU A 247 19.32 3.65 5.23
C LEU A 247 20.25 4.86 5.38
N LYS A 248 21.07 5.15 4.37
CA LYS A 248 21.94 6.32 4.33
C LYS A 248 21.13 7.62 4.28
N GLU A 249 20.13 7.70 3.41
CA GLU A 249 19.19 8.83 3.33
C GLU A 249 18.47 9.04 4.67
N LEU A 250 17.98 7.98 5.31
CA LEU A 250 17.35 8.08 6.64
C LEU A 250 18.32 8.54 7.74
N ARG A 251 19.62 8.19 7.63
CA ARG A 251 20.65 8.68 8.56
C ARG A 251 20.97 10.15 8.33
N GLU A 252 21.07 10.58 7.08
CA GLU A 252 21.29 11.98 6.71
C GLU A 252 20.07 12.85 7.08
N ALA A 253 18.85 12.35 6.82
CA ALA A 253 17.59 12.97 7.24
C ALA A 253 17.39 13.01 8.76
N ALA A 254 18.05 12.13 9.53
CA ALA A 254 18.07 12.22 10.99
C ALA A 254 19.08 13.26 11.50
N GLU A 255 20.07 13.65 10.70
CA GLU A 255 21.06 14.68 11.03
C GLU A 255 20.59 16.09 10.63
N ASP A 256 19.82 16.24 9.55
CA ASP A 256 19.21 17.52 9.12
C ASP A 256 17.74 17.65 9.58
N ILE A 257 17.46 18.66 10.42
CA ILE A 257 16.19 18.86 11.13
C ILE A 257 15.17 19.69 10.30
N ASP A 258 15.29 19.74 8.96
CA ASP A 258 14.33 20.46 8.11
C ASP A 258 13.42 19.51 7.29
N PRO A 259 12.26 19.11 7.84
CA PRO A 259 11.26 18.30 7.15
C PRO A 259 10.77 18.91 5.83
N SER A 260 10.77 20.25 5.68
CA SER A 260 10.26 20.88 4.47
C SER A 260 11.20 20.67 3.29
N GLY A 261 12.51 20.87 3.49
CA GLY A 261 13.52 20.62 2.46
C GLY A 261 13.57 19.14 2.03
N LEU A 262 13.41 18.22 2.98
CA LEU A 262 13.36 16.78 2.70
C LEU A 262 12.13 16.39 1.85
N ILE A 263 10.95 16.94 2.18
CA ILE A 263 9.73 16.69 1.42
C ILE A 263 9.88 17.19 -0.03
N ASP A 264 10.52 18.33 -0.24
CA ASP A 264 10.72 18.87 -1.58
C ASP A 264 11.73 18.04 -2.39
N GLN A 265 12.80 17.55 -1.77
CA GLN A 265 13.72 16.59 -2.40
C GLN A 265 13.01 15.28 -2.78
N LEU A 266 12.20 14.71 -1.88
CA LEU A 266 11.43 13.50 -2.17
C LEU A 266 10.41 13.70 -3.29
N LYS A 267 9.76 14.87 -3.36
CA LYS A 267 8.86 15.21 -4.48
C LYS A 267 9.61 15.27 -5.80
N ASP A 268 10.78 15.88 -5.84
CA ASP A 268 11.62 15.95 -7.04
C ASP A 268 12.10 14.55 -7.46
N GLU A 269 12.46 13.69 -6.51
CA GLU A 269 12.83 12.30 -6.77
C GLU A 269 11.66 11.46 -7.28
N ILE A 270 10.46 11.62 -6.70
CA ILE A 270 9.25 10.95 -7.19
C ILE A 270 8.96 11.42 -8.62
N ALA A 271 8.98 12.73 -8.88
CA ALA A 271 8.71 13.27 -10.21
C ALA A 271 9.72 12.78 -11.26
N THR A 272 11.00 12.72 -10.91
CA THR A 272 12.05 12.21 -11.81
C THR A 272 11.96 10.70 -12.02
N ASN A 273 11.68 9.92 -10.97
CA ASN A 273 11.51 8.46 -11.07
C ASN A 273 10.24 8.08 -11.84
N SER A 274 9.12 8.79 -11.64
CA SER A 274 7.89 8.61 -12.43
C SER A 274 8.14 8.86 -13.91
N TYR A 275 8.84 9.96 -14.26
CA TYR A 275 9.20 10.22 -15.66
C TYR A 275 10.08 9.09 -16.24
N LEU A 276 11.10 8.64 -15.50
CA LEU A 276 11.99 7.57 -15.95
C LEU A 276 11.22 6.25 -16.16
N TYR A 277 10.30 5.89 -15.27
CA TYR A 277 9.50 4.68 -15.34
C TYR A 277 8.49 4.71 -16.48
N GLU A 278 7.60 5.72 -16.50
CA GLU A 278 6.45 5.78 -17.41
C GLU A 278 6.85 6.07 -18.85
N THR A 279 7.91 6.85 -19.07
CA THR A 279 8.23 7.33 -20.43
C THR A 279 9.48 6.66 -21.01
N LYS A 280 10.62 6.70 -20.30
CA LYS A 280 11.90 6.22 -20.86
C LYS A 280 12.00 4.69 -20.79
N LEU A 281 11.89 4.13 -19.60
CA LEU A 281 12.03 2.68 -19.37
C LEU A 281 10.91 1.88 -20.04
N ALA A 282 9.67 2.35 -20.00
CA ALA A 282 8.56 1.69 -20.70
C ALA A 282 8.82 1.58 -22.21
N LYS A 283 9.25 2.68 -22.85
CA LYS A 283 9.61 2.67 -24.28
C LYS A 283 10.81 1.77 -24.57
N GLU A 284 11.86 1.81 -23.74
CA GLU A 284 13.04 0.95 -23.91
C GLU A 284 12.70 -0.54 -23.75
N ILE A 285 11.85 -0.90 -22.79
CA ILE A 285 11.40 -2.29 -22.57
C ILE A 285 10.60 -2.76 -23.78
N GLU A 286 9.66 -1.95 -24.28
CA GLU A 286 8.85 -2.33 -25.43
C GLU A 286 9.70 -2.51 -26.69
N GLN A 287 10.64 -1.60 -26.95
CA GLN A 287 11.60 -1.73 -28.04
C GLN A 287 12.43 -3.01 -27.92
N LYS A 288 12.92 -3.35 -26.72
CA LYS A 288 13.68 -4.59 -26.53
C LYS A 288 12.82 -5.84 -26.68
N ARG A 289 11.56 -5.82 -26.23
CA ARG A 289 10.62 -6.93 -26.43
C ARG A 289 10.34 -7.13 -27.91
N GLN A 290 10.15 -6.06 -28.67
CA GLN A 290 9.98 -6.12 -30.11
C GLN A 290 11.20 -6.73 -30.79
N VAL A 291 12.42 -6.27 -30.48
CA VAL A 291 13.65 -6.84 -31.02
C VAL A 291 13.79 -8.32 -30.68
N VAL A 292 13.48 -8.74 -29.45
CA VAL A 292 13.51 -10.17 -29.07
C VAL A 292 12.48 -10.96 -29.86
N SER A 293 11.25 -10.45 -30.03
CA SER A 293 10.22 -11.11 -30.83
C SER A 293 10.66 -11.26 -32.29
N GLU A 294 11.26 -10.22 -32.89
CA GLU A 294 11.78 -10.26 -34.25
C GLU A 294 12.94 -11.25 -34.39
N LEU A 295 13.86 -11.30 -33.42
CA LEU A 295 14.96 -12.27 -33.42
C LEU A 295 14.45 -13.71 -33.27
N VAL A 296 13.46 -13.96 -32.41
CA VAL A 296 12.82 -15.28 -32.28
C VAL A 296 12.15 -15.68 -33.59
N ASN A 297 11.43 -14.75 -34.23
CA ASN A 297 10.82 -14.99 -35.54
C ASN A 297 11.88 -15.26 -36.61
N ALA A 298 13.00 -14.54 -36.61
CA ALA A 298 14.12 -14.75 -37.52
C ALA A 298 14.81 -16.12 -37.31
N THR A 299 14.88 -16.62 -36.07
CA THR A 299 15.38 -17.99 -35.81
C THR A 299 14.42 -19.09 -36.27
N ASN A 300 13.12 -18.79 -36.31
CA ASN A 300 12.08 -19.72 -36.76
C ASN A 300 11.89 -19.73 -38.28
N ILE A 301 12.24 -18.63 -38.98
CA ILE A 301 12.25 -18.56 -40.44
C ILE A 301 13.54 -19.19 -40.95
N THR A 302 13.42 -20.07 -41.96
CA THR A 302 14.57 -20.75 -42.54
C THR A 302 15.43 -19.74 -43.31
N ALA A 303 16.73 -19.67 -42.99
CA ALA A 303 17.79 -18.87 -43.63
C ALA A 303 17.29 -17.83 -44.66
N THR A 304 16.88 -16.66 -44.17
CA THR A 304 16.64 -15.47 -45.01
C THR A 304 17.86 -15.22 -45.89
N SER A 305 17.68 -15.16 -47.20
CA SER A 305 18.78 -14.91 -48.13
C SER A 305 19.28 -13.47 -47.96
N ASP A 306 20.57 -13.21 -48.20
CA ASP A 306 21.10 -11.84 -48.28
C ASP A 306 20.32 -10.97 -49.28
N PHE A 307 19.68 -11.59 -50.27
CA PHE A 307 18.76 -10.91 -51.19
C PHE A 307 17.51 -10.37 -50.49
N ASP A 308 16.88 -11.15 -49.61
CA ASP A 308 15.66 -10.76 -48.89
C ASP A 308 15.96 -9.64 -47.89
N ILE A 309 17.12 -9.69 -47.22
CA ILE A 309 17.60 -8.63 -46.33
C ILE A 309 17.82 -7.34 -47.13
N ASN A 310 18.47 -7.41 -48.29
CA ASN A 310 18.68 -6.24 -49.14
C ASN A 310 17.37 -5.67 -49.71
N ALA A 311 16.40 -6.54 -50.03
CA ALA A 311 15.08 -6.11 -50.48
C ALA A 311 14.30 -5.40 -49.37
N LEU A 312 14.33 -5.93 -48.14
CA LEU A 312 13.75 -5.28 -46.96
C LEU A 312 14.45 -3.95 -46.64
N GLN A 313 15.77 -3.90 -46.78
CA GLN A 313 16.54 -2.66 -46.61
C GLN A 313 16.11 -1.60 -47.64
N ALA A 314 15.95 -2.00 -48.90
CA ALA A 314 15.47 -1.11 -49.96
C ALA A 314 14.03 -0.63 -49.71
N GLU A 315 13.15 -1.50 -49.20
CA GLU A 315 11.80 -1.12 -48.82
C GLU A 315 11.78 -0.15 -47.63
N VAL A 316 12.63 -0.38 -46.61
CA VAL A 316 12.80 0.55 -45.49
C VAL A 316 13.29 1.90 -45.97
N ASP A 317 14.26 1.94 -46.89
CA ASP A 317 14.76 3.19 -47.47
C ASP A 317 13.68 3.91 -48.28
N GLU A 318 12.89 3.18 -49.08
CA GLU A 318 11.76 3.73 -49.83
C GLU A 318 10.69 4.32 -48.90
N LYS A 319 10.29 3.58 -47.86
CA LYS A 319 9.32 4.04 -46.86
C LYS A 319 9.86 5.23 -46.06
N THR A 320 11.14 5.23 -45.71
CA THR A 320 11.78 6.36 -45.02
C THR A 320 11.76 7.61 -45.90
N ASN A 321 12.07 7.48 -47.19
CA ASN A 321 11.98 8.57 -48.15
C ASN A 321 10.54 9.06 -48.33
N SER A 322 9.56 8.16 -48.34
CA SER A 322 8.14 8.51 -48.39
C SER A 322 7.68 9.26 -47.13
N ILE A 323 8.09 8.80 -45.94
CA ILE A 323 7.82 9.49 -44.67
C ILE A 323 8.45 10.88 -44.69
N MET A 324 9.71 11.01 -45.09
CA MET A 324 10.37 12.31 -45.20
C MET A 324 9.66 13.26 -46.18
N ALA A 325 9.17 12.74 -47.31
CA ALA A 325 8.40 13.53 -48.26
C ALA A 325 7.05 13.99 -47.67
N LEU A 326 6.33 13.10 -46.98
CA LEU A 326 5.07 13.42 -46.29
C LEU A 326 5.28 14.39 -45.13
N GLU A 327 6.38 14.28 -44.38
CA GLU A 327 6.75 15.23 -43.33
C GLU A 327 7.04 16.61 -43.91
N GLN A 328 7.78 16.69 -45.02
CA GLN A 328 8.02 17.95 -45.72
C GLN A 328 6.74 18.57 -46.29
N GLU A 329 5.82 17.75 -46.79
CA GLU A 329 4.54 18.23 -47.30
C GLU A 329 3.62 18.73 -46.18
N ARG A 330 3.57 18.01 -45.05
CA ARG A 330 2.92 18.46 -43.81
C ARG A 330 3.51 19.78 -43.33
N ASP A 331 4.83 19.88 -43.24
CA ASP A 331 5.51 21.06 -42.71
C ASP A 331 5.29 22.28 -43.61
N LYS A 332 5.31 22.10 -44.94
CA LYS A 332 4.94 23.15 -45.92
C LYS A 332 3.46 23.56 -45.81
N GLY A 333 2.56 22.61 -45.63
CA GLY A 333 1.13 22.87 -45.48
C GLY A 333 0.80 23.62 -44.19
N GLU A 334 1.51 23.31 -43.09
CA GLU A 334 1.30 23.98 -41.81
C GLU A 334 2.01 25.34 -41.72
N GLU A 335 3.15 25.54 -42.37
CA GLU A 335 3.78 26.87 -42.54
C GLU A 335 2.83 27.87 -43.23
N GLN A 336 2.00 27.39 -44.16
CA GLN A 336 0.99 28.21 -44.83
C GLN A 336 -0.20 28.59 -43.92
N VAL A 337 -0.49 27.79 -42.88
CA VAL A 337 -1.63 28.01 -41.98
C VAL A 337 -1.23 28.84 -40.76
N ASN A 338 -0.07 28.57 -40.13
CA ASN A 338 0.50 29.37 -39.06
C ASN A 338 1.97 29.02 -38.80
N GLU A 339 2.88 29.93 -39.12
CA GLU A 339 4.34 29.81 -38.96
C GLU A 339 4.77 29.43 -37.53
N ASN A 340 3.95 29.77 -36.52
CA ASN A 340 4.21 29.44 -35.12
C ASN A 340 4.14 27.93 -34.79
N PHE A 341 3.39 27.11 -35.54
CA PHE A 341 3.29 25.67 -35.23
C PHE A 341 4.60 24.91 -35.49
N SER A 342 5.30 25.25 -36.57
CA SER A 342 6.64 24.72 -36.86
C SER A 342 7.61 25.08 -35.72
N ILE A 343 7.57 26.33 -35.25
CA ILE A 343 8.39 26.83 -34.14
C ILE A 343 8.06 26.06 -32.84
N PHE A 344 6.79 25.86 -32.51
CA PHE A 344 6.39 25.13 -31.30
C PHE A 344 6.77 23.64 -31.35
N ARG A 345 6.71 22.98 -32.52
CA ARG A 345 7.22 21.61 -32.67
C ARG A 345 8.73 21.53 -32.49
N HIS A 346 9.48 22.42 -33.14
CA HIS A 346 10.93 22.48 -32.95
C HIS A 346 11.30 22.79 -31.51
N GLN A 347 10.53 23.65 -30.83
CA GLN A 347 10.71 23.94 -29.41
C GLN A 347 10.39 22.71 -28.54
N ALA A 348 9.28 22.01 -28.78
CA ALA A 348 8.90 20.79 -28.07
C ALA A 348 9.93 19.67 -28.26
N ALA A 349 10.37 19.42 -29.49
CA ALA A 349 11.41 18.44 -29.82
C ALA A 349 12.75 18.80 -29.16
N ASN A 350 13.13 20.09 -29.14
CA ASN A 350 14.33 20.53 -28.44
C ASN A 350 14.23 20.37 -26.92
N VAL A 351 13.06 20.64 -26.33
CA VAL A 351 12.79 20.42 -24.90
C VAL A 351 12.85 18.93 -24.58
N GLU A 352 12.24 18.07 -25.39
CA GLU A 352 12.29 16.61 -25.22
C GLU A 352 13.72 16.08 -25.32
N ARG A 353 14.49 16.51 -26.34
CA ARG A 353 15.92 16.16 -26.48
C ARG A 353 16.74 16.60 -25.27
N ARG A 354 16.53 17.83 -24.77
CA ARG A 354 17.18 18.31 -23.54
C ARG A 354 16.77 17.49 -22.32
N LYS A 355 15.49 17.15 -22.18
CA LYS A 355 14.97 16.32 -21.09
C LYS A 355 15.60 14.93 -21.10
N ASN A 356 15.70 14.30 -22.28
CA ASN A 356 16.36 13.00 -22.45
C ASN A 356 17.86 13.06 -22.17
N ALA A 357 18.55 14.11 -22.64
CA ALA A 357 19.97 14.31 -22.36
C ALA A 357 20.25 14.54 -20.87
N LEU A 358 19.40 15.31 -20.18
CA LEU A 358 19.49 15.51 -18.72
C LEU A 358 19.18 14.22 -17.95
N ALA A 359 18.15 13.48 -18.35
CA ALA A 359 17.82 12.19 -17.75
C ALA A 359 18.95 11.17 -17.94
N GLN A 360 19.63 11.18 -19.09
CA GLN A 360 20.81 10.36 -19.33
C GLN A 360 21.98 10.76 -18.43
N LYS A 361 22.29 12.06 -18.34
CA LYS A 361 23.33 12.57 -17.43
C LYS A 361 23.05 12.24 -15.97
N LEU A 362 21.78 12.35 -15.53
CA LEU A 362 21.36 11.95 -14.18
C LEU A 362 21.59 10.45 -13.95
N GLN A 363 21.22 9.61 -14.93
CA GLN A 363 21.43 8.16 -14.85
C GLN A 363 22.92 7.80 -14.81
N ASP A 364 23.76 8.49 -15.57
CA ASP A 364 25.21 8.27 -15.59
C ASP A 364 25.85 8.73 -14.28
N ALA A 365 25.45 9.89 -13.74
CA ALA A 365 25.89 10.37 -12.44
C ALA A 365 25.45 9.42 -11.30
N ARG A 366 24.22 8.88 -11.34
CA ARG A 366 23.75 7.86 -10.39
C ARG A 366 24.58 6.58 -10.47
N LYS A 367 24.95 6.13 -11.68
CA LYS A 367 25.84 4.97 -11.87
C LYS A 367 27.24 5.23 -11.33
N GLU A 368 27.80 6.41 -11.59
CA GLU A 368 29.12 6.81 -11.10
C GLU A 368 29.14 6.87 -9.56
N LEU A 369 28.11 7.48 -8.95
CA LEU A 369 27.95 7.53 -7.50
C LEU A 369 27.87 6.12 -6.89
N SER A 370 27.01 5.25 -7.44
CA SER A 370 26.91 3.85 -7.01
C SER A 370 28.24 3.09 -7.15
N GLY A 371 28.97 3.33 -8.25
CA GLY A 371 30.29 2.74 -8.47
C GLY A 371 31.32 3.21 -7.43
N LEU A 372 31.38 4.51 -7.17
CA LEU A 372 32.26 5.08 -6.14
C LEU A 372 31.91 4.59 -4.74
N GLU A 373 30.62 4.49 -4.40
CA GLU A 373 30.16 3.94 -3.13
C GLU A 373 30.55 2.48 -2.97
N HIS A 374 30.42 1.68 -4.03
CA HIS A 374 30.87 0.29 -4.04
C HIS A 374 32.39 0.20 -3.81
N HIS A 375 33.19 1.04 -4.47
CA HIS A 375 34.63 1.11 -4.24
C HIS A 375 34.99 1.54 -2.81
N VAL A 376 34.25 2.46 -2.21
CA VAL A 376 34.44 2.87 -0.81
C VAL A 376 34.10 1.72 0.13
N GLU A 377 33.00 1.00 -0.11
CA GLU A 377 32.59 -0.14 0.71
C GLU A 377 33.58 -1.31 0.61
N GLN A 378 34.06 -1.63 -0.59
CA GLN A 378 35.14 -2.60 -0.80
C GLN A 378 36.40 -2.20 -0.02
N LYS A 379 36.82 -0.94 -0.11
CA LYS A 379 37.98 -0.44 0.64
C LYS A 379 37.76 -0.53 2.16
N LYS A 380 36.57 -0.19 2.66
CA LYS A 380 36.20 -0.35 4.08
C LYS A 380 36.27 -1.82 4.50
N GLN A 381 35.78 -2.75 3.69
CA GLN A 381 35.83 -4.18 3.98
C GLN A 381 37.27 -4.70 4.03
N VAL A 382 38.13 -4.27 3.10
CA VAL A 382 39.57 -4.58 3.12
C VAL A 382 40.22 -4.01 4.38
N LEU A 383 40.00 -2.73 4.70
CA LEU A 383 40.51 -2.09 5.92
C LEU A 383 40.05 -2.81 7.21
N ARG A 384 38.79 -3.25 7.25
CA ARG A 384 38.23 -4.03 8.37
C ARG A 384 38.91 -5.39 8.51
N SER A 385 39.23 -6.05 7.40
CA SER A 385 39.93 -7.33 7.40
C SER A 385 41.42 -7.21 7.80
N THR A 386 42.06 -6.08 7.46
CA THR A 386 43.49 -5.85 7.76
C THR A 386 43.73 -5.30 9.16
N SER A 387 42.87 -4.39 9.64
CA SER A 387 43.10 -3.64 10.87
C SER A 387 42.27 -4.10 12.07
N GLY A 388 41.32 -5.03 11.89
CA GLY A 388 40.48 -5.61 12.95
C GLY A 388 39.50 -4.65 13.64
N ALA A 389 39.56 -3.35 13.34
CA ALA A 389 38.71 -2.30 13.87
C ALA A 389 38.17 -1.42 12.75
N ASP A 390 36.96 -0.89 12.93
CA ASP A 390 36.32 0.01 11.99
C ASP A 390 37.03 1.37 12.00
N VAL A 391 37.57 1.79 10.86
CA VAL A 391 38.33 3.04 10.74
C VAL A 391 37.33 4.18 10.65
N MET A 392 37.19 4.92 11.76
CA MET A 392 36.28 6.06 11.85
C MET A 392 36.64 7.13 10.82
N SER A 393 35.63 7.67 10.13
CA SER A 393 35.80 8.81 9.22
C SER A 393 36.41 10.01 9.95
N ALA A 394 37.13 10.88 9.25
CA ALA A 394 37.72 12.09 9.82
C ALA A 394 36.68 12.97 10.56
N HIS A 395 35.44 13.00 10.06
CA HIS A 395 34.34 13.70 10.72
C HIS A 395 33.92 13.01 12.03
N GLN A 396 33.75 11.68 11.99
CA GLN A 396 33.42 10.87 13.17
C GLN A 396 34.52 10.93 14.23
N PHE A 397 35.79 10.96 13.82
CA PHE A 397 36.93 11.14 14.72
C PHE A 397 36.92 12.53 15.37
N LYS A 398 36.62 13.60 14.61
CA LYS A 398 36.47 14.95 15.16
C LYS A 398 35.34 15.02 16.18
N ALA A 399 34.17 14.44 15.88
CA ALA A 399 33.05 14.34 16.81
C ALA A 399 33.41 13.53 18.07
N TYR A 400 34.16 12.44 17.91
CA TYR A 400 34.67 11.64 19.03
C TYR A 400 35.63 12.46 19.93
N VAL A 401 36.56 13.20 19.33
CA VAL A 401 37.49 14.08 20.07
C VAL A 401 36.74 15.17 20.84
N ILE A 402 35.68 15.73 20.26
CA ILE A 402 34.81 16.70 20.96
C ILE A 402 34.14 16.02 22.16
N LYS A 403 33.52 14.85 21.98
CA LYS A 403 32.91 14.07 23.08
C LYS A 403 33.91 13.73 24.20
N VAL A 404 35.15 13.38 23.85
CA VAL A 404 36.21 13.12 24.84
C VAL A 404 36.60 14.40 25.58
N ARG A 405 36.67 15.54 24.89
CA ARG A 405 36.94 16.84 25.51
C ARG A 405 35.82 17.23 26.46
N ASP A 406 34.56 17.04 26.09
CA ASP A 406 33.41 17.33 26.95
C ASP A 406 33.40 16.43 28.18
N LYS A 407 33.66 15.12 28.01
CA LYS A 407 33.84 14.20 29.14
C LYS A 407 34.97 14.64 30.08
N LYS A 408 36.07 15.19 29.55
CA LYS A 408 37.17 15.73 30.35
C LYS A 408 36.75 16.97 31.14
N VAL A 409 35.93 17.84 30.56
CA VAL A 409 35.37 19.02 31.27
C VAL A 409 34.44 18.56 32.39
N VAL A 410 33.53 17.61 32.12
CA VAL A 410 32.64 17.04 33.13
C VAL A 410 33.42 16.38 34.26
N TYR A 411 34.46 15.59 33.92
CA TYR A 411 35.35 14.99 34.91
C TYR A 411 36.02 16.04 35.81
N LYS A 412 36.55 17.13 35.23
CA LYS A 412 37.16 18.23 35.99
C LYS A 412 36.16 18.90 36.93
N LYS A 413 34.92 19.14 36.48
CA LYS A 413 33.86 19.73 37.31
C LYS A 413 33.51 18.81 38.49
N LYS A 414 33.32 17.51 38.25
CA LYS A 414 33.06 16.53 39.32
C LYS A 414 34.23 16.43 40.30
N LYS A 415 35.47 16.48 39.80
CA LYS A 415 36.66 16.50 40.66
C LYS A 415 36.70 17.72 41.57
N ALA A 416 36.40 18.92 41.05
CA ALA A 416 36.33 20.13 41.85
C ALA A 416 35.23 20.07 42.92
N GLN A 417 34.05 19.53 42.59
CA GLN A 417 32.98 19.31 43.57
C GLN A 417 33.40 18.34 44.69
N ILE A 418 34.14 17.28 44.35
CA ILE A 418 34.68 16.36 45.36
C ILE A 418 35.68 17.08 46.26
N GLU A 419 36.57 17.90 45.70
CA GLU A 419 37.53 18.69 46.48
C GLU A 419 36.82 19.68 47.42
N GLU A 420 35.74 20.34 46.98
CA GLU A 420 34.92 21.23 47.80
C GLU A 420 34.22 20.51 48.96
N ILE A 421 33.64 19.33 48.72
CA ILE A 421 33.03 18.52 49.78
C ILE A 421 34.09 18.07 50.81
N LEU A 422 35.31 17.76 50.37
CA LEU A 422 36.38 17.38 51.26
C LEU A 422 36.84 18.55 52.14
N THR A 423 36.96 19.75 51.59
CA THR A 423 37.32 20.94 52.39
C THR A 423 36.22 21.30 53.37
N GLU A 424 34.95 21.23 52.97
CA GLU A 424 33.81 21.46 53.87
C GLU A 424 33.80 20.45 55.02
N ARG A 425 34.04 19.16 54.73
CA ARG A 425 34.19 18.13 55.76
C ARG A 425 35.29 18.47 56.76
N GLU A 426 36.44 18.95 56.30
CA GLU A 426 37.55 19.35 57.19
C GLU A 426 37.18 20.55 58.08
N VAL A 427 36.49 21.54 57.52
CA VAL A 427 35.98 22.69 58.29
C VAL A 427 34.96 22.22 59.34
N LEU A 428 34.03 21.35 58.98
CA LEU A 428 33.05 20.80 59.91
C LEU A 428 33.71 20.02 61.06
N LEU A 429 34.71 19.18 60.77
CA LEU A 429 35.48 18.48 61.79
C LEU A 429 36.18 19.46 62.75
N ARG A 430 36.81 20.52 62.21
CA ARG A 430 37.42 21.58 63.03
C ARG A 430 36.39 22.28 63.91
N THR A 431 35.18 22.48 63.40
CA THR A 431 34.09 23.14 64.11
C THR A 431 33.58 22.28 65.26
N ILE A 432 33.44 20.96 65.05
CA ILE A 432 33.12 19.98 66.09
C ILE A 432 34.18 20.02 67.21
N ASP A 433 35.47 20.01 66.86
CA ASP A 433 36.56 20.09 67.84
C ASP A 433 36.51 21.39 68.67
N LEU A 434 36.23 22.53 68.02
CA LEU A 434 36.12 23.83 68.70
C LEU A 434 34.90 23.88 69.63
N LEU A 435 33.77 23.30 69.21
CA LEU A 435 32.56 23.21 70.03
C LEU A 435 32.78 22.32 71.25
N ALA A 436 33.43 21.16 71.08
CA ALA A 436 33.79 20.27 72.18
C ALA A 436 34.70 20.99 73.20
N LYS A 437 35.72 21.72 72.73
CA LYS A 437 36.59 22.52 73.62
C LYS A 437 35.85 23.64 74.36
N LYS A 438 34.94 24.34 73.67
CA LYS A 438 34.12 25.38 74.29
C LYS A 438 33.14 24.79 75.32
N PHE A 439 32.58 23.62 75.03
CA PHE A 439 31.70 22.90 75.94
C PHE A 439 32.46 22.45 77.19
N GLU A 440 33.66 21.89 77.05
CA GLU A 440 34.50 21.51 78.19
C GLU A 440 34.88 22.73 79.03
N GLY A 441 35.29 23.84 78.40
CA GLY A 441 35.58 25.09 79.11
C GLY A 441 34.36 25.74 79.78
N LEU A 442 33.15 25.50 79.26
CA LEU A 442 31.90 25.89 79.94
C LEU A 442 31.61 24.96 81.12
N LYS A 443 31.84 23.65 80.96
CA LYS A 443 31.70 22.64 82.01
C LYS A 443 32.60 22.94 83.20
N GLU A 444 33.89 23.21 82.97
CA GLU A 444 34.84 23.62 84.01
C GLU A 444 34.43 24.93 84.72
N LYS A 445 33.88 25.90 83.97
CA LYS A 445 33.35 27.15 84.55
C LYS A 445 32.10 26.93 85.41
N ILE A 446 31.24 25.99 85.04
CA ILE A 446 30.04 25.66 85.80
C ILE A 446 30.42 24.88 87.08
N GLU A 447 31.35 23.94 86.98
CA GLU A 447 31.87 23.17 88.12
C GLU A 447 32.63 24.06 89.12
N SER A 448 33.38 25.06 88.66
CA SER A 448 34.08 26.03 89.54
C SER A 448 33.15 27.04 90.24
N MET A 449 31.91 27.16 89.80
CA MET A 449 30.87 27.97 90.44
C MET A 449 29.89 27.16 91.30
N ASP A 450 30.26 25.91 91.66
CA ASP A 450 29.45 24.99 92.48
C ASP A 450 28.11 24.59 91.82
N GLY A 451 28.03 24.69 90.49
CA GLY A 451 26.87 24.30 89.69
C GLY A 451 26.96 22.84 89.22
N LYS A 452 25.88 22.06 89.36
CA LYS A 452 25.76 20.74 88.73
C LYS A 452 25.47 20.92 87.24
N VAL A 453 26.33 20.36 86.39
CA VAL A 453 26.10 20.26 84.95
C VAL A 453 25.02 19.21 84.72
N VAL A 454 23.87 19.64 84.20
CA VAL A 454 22.75 18.77 83.81
C VAL A 454 22.73 18.71 82.28
N ASP A 455 22.65 17.50 81.74
CA ASP A 455 22.57 17.22 80.31
C ASP A 455 21.29 17.81 79.67
N PRO A 456 21.31 18.12 78.36
CA PRO A 456 20.44 19.13 77.72
C PRO A 456 18.98 18.69 77.48
N GLU A 457 18.44 17.74 78.23
CA GLU A 457 17.03 17.33 78.12
C GLU A 457 16.10 17.97 79.17
N ASP A 458 16.61 18.58 80.25
CA ASP A 458 15.77 19.04 81.38
C ASP A 458 16.04 20.49 81.88
N ALA A 459 15.89 21.50 81.01
CA ALA A 459 15.99 22.91 81.44
C ALA A 459 14.80 23.78 80.97
N PRO A 460 14.01 24.37 81.89
CA PRO A 460 12.91 25.30 81.58
C PRO A 460 13.39 26.69 81.14
N LEU A 461 12.75 27.24 80.10
CA LEU A 461 13.02 28.57 79.52
C LEU A 461 12.65 29.72 80.48
N PRO A 462 13.54 30.70 80.77
CA PRO A 462 13.19 31.87 81.57
C PRO A 462 12.77 33.08 80.74
N ALA A 463 11.86 33.86 81.32
CA ALA A 463 11.22 35.06 80.78
C ALA A 463 12.09 36.34 80.85
N ARG A 464 11.79 37.28 79.94
CA ARG A 464 12.44 38.60 79.75
C ARG A 464 12.44 39.51 81.00
N PRO A 465 13.47 40.35 81.23
CA PRO A 465 13.50 41.29 82.36
C PRO A 465 12.76 42.61 82.08
N ARG A 466 12.11 43.15 83.13
CA ARG A 466 11.46 44.47 83.20
C ARG A 466 12.49 45.58 83.47
N THR A 467 12.39 46.71 82.77
CA THR A 467 13.24 47.90 82.93
C THR A 467 12.78 48.82 84.08
N ALA A 468 13.77 49.55 84.60
CA ALA A 468 13.85 50.24 85.88
C ALA A 468 12.97 51.49 86.06
N ALA A 469 12.66 51.79 87.34
CA ALA A 469 12.04 53.02 87.81
C ALA A 469 13.07 54.17 87.97
N PRO A 470 12.69 55.45 87.83
CA PRO A 470 13.62 56.58 87.93
C PRO A 470 13.83 57.09 89.36
N THR A 471 15.05 57.58 89.60
CA THR A 471 15.58 58.11 90.86
C THR A 471 15.71 59.64 90.81
N SER A 472 14.64 60.42 91.11
CA SER A 472 14.67 61.70 91.87
C SER A 472 13.26 62.34 91.91
N SER A 473 13.00 63.19 92.91
CA SER A 473 11.68 63.75 93.28
C SER A 473 11.64 65.29 93.15
N ASP A 474 12.41 65.88 92.23
CA ASP A 474 12.45 67.34 92.04
C ASP A 474 11.76 67.75 90.71
N VAL A 475 10.74 68.60 90.79
CA VAL A 475 9.77 68.82 89.68
C VAL A 475 10.37 69.66 88.55
N GLU A 476 11.31 70.58 88.85
CA GLU A 476 11.99 71.42 87.85
C GLU A 476 13.11 70.64 87.13
N GLU A 477 13.87 69.79 87.85
CA GLU A 477 14.83 68.88 87.25
C GLU A 477 14.14 67.81 86.40
N LEU A 478 13.01 67.26 86.85
CA LEU A 478 12.19 66.36 86.05
C LEU A 478 11.63 67.05 84.80
N LYS A 479 11.20 68.32 84.87
CA LYS A 479 10.75 69.08 83.68
C LYS A 479 11.89 69.29 82.68
N THR A 480 13.08 69.65 83.14
CA THR A 480 14.25 69.85 82.26
C THR A 480 14.77 68.53 81.68
N LEU A 481 14.76 67.44 82.46
CA LEU A 481 15.01 66.08 81.96
C LEU A 481 13.94 65.64 80.97
N VAL A 482 12.66 65.94 81.21
CA VAL A 482 11.56 65.63 80.29
C VAL A 482 11.67 66.45 79.02
N VAL A 483 12.03 67.74 79.07
CA VAL A 483 12.29 68.56 77.88
C VAL A 483 13.54 68.07 77.13
N GLY A 484 14.61 67.68 77.83
CA GLY A 484 15.79 67.08 77.22
C GLY A 484 15.50 65.69 76.62
N LEU A 485 14.65 64.89 77.27
CA LEU A 485 14.16 63.61 76.77
C LEU A 485 13.24 63.81 75.57
N MET A 486 12.38 64.83 75.56
CA MET A 486 11.53 65.16 74.41
C MET A 486 12.39 65.65 73.25
N GLN A 487 13.37 66.53 73.46
CA GLN A 487 14.28 66.97 72.40
C GLN A 487 15.16 65.83 71.86
N THR A 488 15.56 64.87 72.71
CA THR A 488 16.29 63.67 72.25
C THR A 488 15.37 62.65 71.58
N LEU A 489 14.10 62.56 72.02
CA LEU A 489 13.06 61.78 71.36
C LEU A 489 12.72 62.35 69.99
N ASP A 490 12.61 63.67 69.86
CA ASP A 490 12.35 64.38 68.60
C ASP A 490 13.53 64.23 67.65
N LYS A 491 14.77 64.45 68.10
CA LYS A 491 15.97 64.20 67.29
C LYS A 491 16.08 62.74 66.85
N ARG A 492 15.75 61.78 67.72
CA ARG A 492 15.71 60.37 67.35
C ARG A 492 14.56 60.07 66.40
N SER A 493 13.39 60.68 66.58
CA SER A 493 12.23 60.56 65.70
C SER A 493 12.53 61.08 64.29
N ASP A 494 13.18 62.24 64.19
CA ASP A 494 13.65 62.83 62.93
C ASP A 494 14.70 61.97 62.24
N GLN A 495 15.61 61.34 63.01
CA GLN A 495 16.57 60.36 62.49
C GLN A 495 15.91 59.03 62.10
N LEU A 496 14.82 58.64 62.76
CA LEU A 496 14.08 57.41 62.51
C LEU A 496 13.14 57.53 61.31
N ALA A 497 12.64 58.73 61.00
CA ALA A 497 11.74 59.00 59.88
C ALA A 497 12.30 58.54 58.51
N PRO A 498 13.55 58.89 58.10
CA PRO A 498 14.12 58.38 56.86
C PRO A 498 14.36 56.86 56.90
N LEU A 499 14.74 56.31 58.05
CA LEU A 499 14.93 54.85 58.21
C LEU A 499 13.61 54.08 58.09
N LYS A 500 12.51 54.61 58.65
CA LYS A 500 11.16 54.06 58.49
C LYS A 500 10.70 54.09 57.04
N LYS A 501 11.03 55.15 56.31
CA LYS A 501 10.70 55.27 54.89
C LYS A 501 11.47 54.23 54.05
N VAL A 502 12.78 54.12 54.27
CA VAL A 502 13.61 53.10 53.60
C VAL A 502 13.16 51.68 53.97
N HIS A 503 12.77 51.44 55.22
CA HIS A 503 12.22 50.16 55.64
C HIS A 503 10.92 49.82 54.93
N ALA A 504 9.99 50.78 54.82
CA ALA A 504 8.73 50.58 54.11
C ALA A 504 8.96 50.31 52.60
N GLU A 505 9.87 51.05 51.96
CA GLU A 505 10.27 50.82 50.57
C GLU A 505 10.93 49.45 50.37
N GLN A 506 11.74 48.99 51.33
CA GLN A 506 12.35 47.65 51.31
C GLN A 506 11.32 46.54 51.56
N GLU A 507 10.35 46.74 52.46
CA GLU A 507 9.25 45.80 52.69
C GLU A 507 8.35 45.66 51.45
N GLU A 508 8.06 46.77 50.77
CA GLU A 508 7.30 46.77 49.52
C GLU A 508 8.06 46.02 48.41
N ALA A 509 9.35 46.32 48.22
CA ALA A 509 10.19 45.60 47.25
C ALA A 509 10.34 44.10 47.57
N LEU A 510 10.38 43.73 48.85
CA LEU A 510 10.47 42.33 49.29
C LEU A 510 9.14 41.60 49.06
N ASN A 511 8.01 42.27 49.28
CA ASN A 511 6.69 41.73 48.95
C ASN A 511 6.51 41.52 47.44
N GLU A 512 6.89 42.51 46.62
CA GLU A 512 6.86 42.39 45.15
C GLU A 512 7.73 41.23 44.65
N LEU A 513 8.95 41.10 45.17
CA LEU A 513 9.85 40.00 44.80
C LEU A 513 9.27 38.64 45.23
N THR A 514 8.63 38.58 46.40
CA THR A 514 7.98 37.36 46.92
C THR A 514 6.79 36.96 46.06
N GLU A 515 5.94 37.90 45.64
CA GLU A 515 4.86 37.64 44.69
C GLU A 515 5.39 37.18 43.33
N HIS A 516 6.46 37.79 42.83
CA HIS A 516 7.06 37.40 41.56
C HIS A 516 7.66 35.98 41.60
N VAL A 517 8.27 35.59 42.72
CA VAL A 517 8.76 34.21 42.93
C VAL A 517 7.56 33.24 42.99
N ARG A 518 6.52 33.59 43.74
CA ARG A 518 5.30 32.76 43.85
C ARG A 518 4.61 32.56 42.50
N ASN A 519 4.47 33.62 41.69
CA ASN A 519 3.88 33.53 40.37
C ASN A 519 4.72 32.65 39.43
N LYS A 520 6.05 32.80 39.46
CA LYS A 520 6.94 31.91 38.69
C LYS A 520 6.85 30.45 39.15
N GLN A 521 6.78 30.19 40.45
CA GLN A 521 6.60 28.84 40.99
C GLN A 521 5.29 28.21 40.49
N ASN A 522 4.18 28.94 40.54
CA ASN A 522 2.88 28.48 40.02
C ASN A 522 2.95 28.18 38.51
N ASP A 523 3.62 29.03 37.71
CA ASP A 523 3.79 28.79 36.28
C ASP A 523 4.63 27.54 36.00
N TYR A 524 5.68 27.30 36.78
CA TYR A 524 6.50 26.09 36.66
C TYR A 524 5.72 24.84 37.06
N GLU A 525 4.94 24.88 38.14
CA GLU A 525 4.08 23.77 38.56
C GLU A 525 3.02 23.45 37.52
N ARG A 526 2.36 24.48 36.96
CA ARG A 526 1.37 24.29 35.89
C ARG A 526 2.00 23.66 34.65
N ARG A 527 3.18 24.12 34.25
CA ARG A 527 3.89 23.58 33.07
C ARG A 527 4.41 22.18 33.32
N ARG A 528 4.80 21.87 34.56
CA ARG A 528 5.18 20.51 34.98
C ARG A 528 4.00 19.56 34.91
N ALA A 529 2.84 19.94 35.45
CA ALA A 529 1.63 19.12 35.42
C ALA A 529 1.19 18.79 33.99
N GLN A 530 1.21 19.77 33.07
CA GLN A 530 0.91 19.55 31.66
C GLN A 530 1.89 18.59 30.97
N MET A 531 3.16 18.61 31.38
CA MET A 531 4.19 17.72 30.82
C MET A 531 4.08 16.31 31.40
N GLU A 532 3.72 16.17 32.68
CA GLU A 532 3.43 14.87 33.31
C GLU A 532 2.18 14.23 32.69
N GLU A 533 1.13 15.01 32.41
CA GLU A 533 -0.08 14.53 31.70
C GLU A 533 0.24 14.05 30.28
N SER A 534 0.94 14.88 29.48
CA SER A 534 1.37 14.50 28.14
C SER A 534 2.33 13.29 28.13
N TYR A 535 3.16 13.13 29.17
CA TYR A 535 4.06 11.99 29.30
C TYR A 535 3.28 10.71 29.54
N GLU A 536 2.29 10.74 30.44
CA GLU A 536 1.51 9.55 30.78
C GLU A 536 0.60 9.10 29.62
N GLU A 537 0.03 10.04 28.86
CA GLU A 537 -0.70 9.74 27.62
C GLU A 537 0.21 9.06 26.57
N GLN A 538 1.42 9.59 26.35
CA GLN A 538 2.37 9.00 25.41
C GLN A 538 2.86 7.63 25.86
N LYS A 539 3.07 7.45 27.17
CA LYS A 539 3.49 6.18 27.74
C LYS A 539 2.43 5.10 27.55
N GLN A 540 1.15 5.41 27.77
CA GLN A 540 0.05 4.47 27.50
C GLN A 540 0.00 4.08 26.02
N LEU A 541 0.13 5.04 25.10
CA LEU A 541 0.13 4.75 23.66
C LEU A 541 1.32 3.86 23.23
N VAL A 542 2.50 4.07 23.83
CA VAL A 542 3.68 3.21 23.56
C VAL A 542 3.47 1.80 24.10
N GLU A 543 2.81 1.66 25.25
CA GLU A 543 2.51 0.37 25.87
C GLU A 543 1.48 -0.43 25.04
N GLU A 544 0.44 0.23 24.52
CA GLU A 544 -0.52 -0.39 23.59
C GLU A 544 0.18 -0.85 22.29
N MET A 545 1.00 0.02 21.68
CA MET A 545 1.74 -0.36 20.47
C MET A 545 2.74 -1.51 20.72
N GLN A 546 3.34 -1.59 21.90
CA GLN A 546 4.21 -2.70 22.28
C GLN A 546 3.43 -4.00 22.40
N GLN A 547 2.22 -3.97 22.96
CA GLN A 547 1.34 -5.14 23.04
C GLN A 547 0.94 -5.62 21.63
N GLU A 548 0.61 -4.71 20.72
CA GLU A 548 0.35 -5.04 19.31
C GLU A 548 1.57 -5.63 18.60
N GLU A 549 2.78 -5.09 18.84
CA GLU A 549 4.03 -5.65 18.29
C GLU A 549 4.31 -7.05 18.83
N THR A 550 4.04 -7.31 20.12
CA THR A 550 4.21 -8.66 20.69
C THR A 550 3.20 -9.65 20.12
N ALA A 551 1.92 -9.27 20.01
CA ALA A 551 0.88 -10.14 19.44
C ALA A 551 1.14 -10.46 17.96
N THR A 552 1.63 -9.49 17.18
CA THR A 552 2.00 -9.71 15.78
C THR A 552 3.24 -10.57 15.63
N ASN A 553 4.26 -10.40 16.48
CA ASN A 553 5.44 -11.27 16.50
C ASN A 553 5.08 -12.72 16.90
N GLU A 554 4.18 -12.91 17.88
CA GLU A 554 3.69 -14.25 18.25
C GLU A 554 2.92 -14.91 17.10
N ALA A 555 2.12 -14.14 16.36
CA ALA A 555 1.44 -14.62 15.15
C ALA A 555 2.44 -15.01 14.04
N ILE A 556 3.48 -14.21 13.81
CA ILE A 556 4.56 -14.51 12.86
C ILE A 556 5.29 -15.79 13.29
N GLN A 557 5.66 -15.93 14.56
CA GLN A 557 6.35 -17.11 15.10
C GLN A 557 5.49 -18.37 14.93
N SER A 558 4.18 -18.28 15.13
CA SER A 558 3.23 -19.37 14.89
C SER A 558 3.21 -19.78 13.42
N LEU A 559 3.20 -18.81 12.49
CA LEU A 559 3.24 -19.06 11.05
C LEU A 559 4.59 -19.63 10.60
N GLU A 560 5.70 -19.14 11.13
CA GLU A 560 7.04 -19.68 10.87
C GLU A 560 7.15 -21.15 11.32
N ASN A 561 6.58 -21.49 12.48
CA ASN A 561 6.51 -22.87 12.96
C ASN A 561 5.64 -23.74 12.04
N GLN A 562 4.51 -23.24 11.55
CA GLN A 562 3.68 -23.95 10.57
C GLN A 562 4.42 -24.16 9.25
N ILE A 563 5.17 -23.16 8.79
CA ILE A 563 6.00 -23.28 7.57
C ILE A 563 7.12 -24.31 7.77
N ALA A 564 7.79 -24.30 8.92
CA ALA A 564 8.84 -25.26 9.25
C ALA A 564 8.28 -26.70 9.32
N GLU A 565 7.06 -26.87 9.86
CA GLU A 565 6.37 -28.16 9.90
C GLU A 565 6.02 -28.64 8.47
N VAL A 566 5.50 -27.76 7.63
CA VAL A 566 5.22 -28.07 6.21
C VAL A 566 6.50 -28.38 5.44
N GLN A 567 7.59 -27.66 5.68
CA GLN A 567 8.91 -27.93 5.08
C GLN A 567 9.49 -29.27 5.53
N SER A 568 9.33 -29.65 6.80
CA SER A 568 9.71 -30.96 7.31
C SER A 568 8.88 -32.08 6.68
N GLN A 569 7.58 -31.85 6.44
CA GLN A 569 6.73 -32.79 5.71
C GLN A 569 7.18 -32.89 4.25
N LEU A 570 7.58 -31.78 3.63
CA LEU A 570 8.11 -31.71 2.27
C LEU A 570 9.42 -32.50 2.11
N SER A 571 10.37 -32.34 3.04
CA SER A 571 11.62 -33.12 3.03
C SER A 571 11.42 -34.62 3.29
N THR A 572 10.33 -34.98 3.99
CA THR A 572 9.98 -36.39 4.22
C THR A 572 9.34 -37.01 2.97
N ILE A 573 8.62 -36.21 2.17
CA ILE A 573 7.99 -36.62 0.91
C ILE A 573 8.98 -36.59 -0.27
N GLU A 574 9.99 -35.72 -0.26
CA GLU A 574 11.12 -35.76 -1.21
C GLU A 574 11.94 -37.06 -1.12
N GLY A 575 11.79 -37.83 -0.03
CA GLY A 575 12.35 -39.18 0.11
C GLY A 575 11.48 -40.32 -0.46
N GLU A 576 10.19 -40.10 -0.69
CA GLU A 576 9.23 -41.12 -1.15
C GLU A 576 8.32 -40.57 -2.25
N ASP A 577 8.86 -40.47 -3.46
CA ASP A 577 8.13 -40.00 -4.63
C ASP A 577 7.43 -41.17 -5.34
N ALA A 578 6.14 -41.38 -5.06
CA ALA A 578 5.31 -42.34 -5.80
C ALA A 578 3.80 -42.05 -5.91
N ASN A 579 3.23 -40.98 -5.34
CA ASN A 579 1.75 -40.89 -5.35
C ASN A 579 1.10 -39.49 -5.36
N GLY A 580 1.69 -38.49 -6.01
CA GLY A 580 0.96 -37.26 -6.37
C GLY A 580 0.67 -36.28 -5.22
N GLY A 581 1.36 -36.39 -4.08
CA GLY A 581 1.24 -35.45 -2.95
C GLY A 581 1.65 -34.01 -3.29
N VAL A 582 2.62 -33.85 -4.20
CA VAL A 582 3.12 -32.55 -4.67
C VAL A 582 2.02 -31.70 -5.33
N ALA A 583 1.06 -32.32 -6.01
CA ALA A 583 -0.02 -31.59 -6.70
C ALA A 583 -1.07 -31.04 -5.71
N ARG A 584 -1.43 -31.81 -4.67
CA ARG A 584 -2.34 -31.35 -3.61
C ARG A 584 -1.72 -30.25 -2.75
N LEU A 585 -0.43 -30.37 -2.44
CA LEU A 585 0.27 -29.38 -1.63
C LEU A 585 0.56 -28.08 -2.39
N LYS A 586 0.82 -28.13 -3.71
CA LYS A 586 0.86 -26.91 -4.54
C LYS A 586 -0.47 -26.16 -4.53
N ALA A 587 -1.59 -26.87 -4.64
CA ALA A 587 -2.91 -26.26 -4.54
C ALA A 587 -3.17 -25.66 -3.15
N GLN A 588 -2.66 -26.29 -2.09
CA GLN A 588 -2.82 -25.80 -0.72
C GLN A 588 -1.90 -24.61 -0.41
N ILE A 589 -0.70 -24.57 -0.99
CA ILE A 589 0.23 -23.42 -0.95
C ILE A 589 -0.36 -22.25 -1.75
N GLU A 590 -0.96 -22.49 -2.92
CA GLU A 590 -1.64 -21.42 -3.67
C GLU A 590 -2.86 -20.87 -2.92
N GLU A 591 -3.59 -21.74 -2.20
CA GLU A 591 -4.72 -21.33 -1.37
C GLU A 591 -4.27 -20.52 -0.15
N THR A 592 -3.19 -20.94 0.55
CA THR A 592 -2.64 -20.16 1.67
C THR A 592 -1.97 -18.87 1.21
N GLN A 593 -1.35 -18.86 0.03
CA GLN A 593 -0.81 -17.64 -0.58
C GLN A 593 -1.93 -16.66 -0.96
N ARG A 594 -3.05 -17.16 -1.49
CA ARG A 594 -4.27 -16.34 -1.71
C ARG A 594 -4.86 -15.83 -0.41
N GLN A 595 -4.82 -16.59 0.69
CA GLN A 595 -5.25 -16.12 2.00
C GLN A 595 -4.31 -15.06 2.58
N ILE A 596 -2.99 -15.18 2.35
CA ILE A 596 -1.99 -14.14 2.67
C ILE A 596 -2.24 -12.89 1.83
N ASP A 597 -2.55 -13.03 0.54
CA ASP A 597 -2.83 -11.90 -0.34
C ASP A 597 -4.18 -11.24 -0.02
N GLN A 598 -5.19 -12.01 0.40
CA GLN A 598 -6.46 -11.47 0.90
C GLN A 598 -6.31 -10.80 2.28
N LEU A 599 -5.44 -11.33 3.16
CA LEU A 599 -5.08 -10.67 4.41
C LEU A 599 -4.31 -9.38 4.14
N ASN A 600 -3.33 -9.38 3.24
CA ASN A 600 -2.60 -8.19 2.80
C ASN A 600 -3.48 -7.16 2.08
N GLN A 601 -4.55 -7.60 1.41
CA GLN A 601 -5.57 -6.70 0.85
C GLN A 601 -6.52 -6.17 1.93
N ARG A 602 -6.80 -6.92 3.00
CA ARG A 602 -7.55 -6.44 4.19
C ARG A 602 -6.72 -5.50 5.08
N THR A 603 -5.41 -5.69 5.18
CA THR A 603 -4.44 -4.71 5.70
C THR A 603 -4.00 -3.70 4.63
N GLY A 604 -4.59 -3.75 3.44
CA GLY A 604 -4.34 -2.89 2.28
C GLY A 604 -4.86 -1.46 2.41
N GLY A 605 -4.88 -0.92 3.64
CA GLY A 605 -4.80 0.51 3.90
C GLY A 605 -3.44 0.76 4.54
N GLY A 606 -2.44 1.14 3.74
CA GLY A 606 -1.07 1.31 4.18
C GLY A 606 -0.93 2.28 5.36
N THR A 607 -0.78 1.74 6.57
CA THR A 607 0.06 2.36 7.59
C THR A 607 1.29 1.49 7.73
N ASP A 608 2.27 1.87 6.93
CA ASP A 608 3.62 1.36 6.86
C ASP A 608 4.19 1.03 8.25
N LEU A 609 4.46 -0.26 8.49
CA LEU A 609 5.03 -0.79 9.75
C LEU A 609 6.40 -0.15 10.06
N ALA A 610 7.12 0.29 9.01
CA ALA A 610 8.33 1.10 9.15
C ALA A 610 8.02 2.54 9.60
N THR A 611 6.92 3.13 9.12
CA THR A 611 6.39 4.41 9.63
C THR A 611 5.91 4.27 11.09
N ALA A 612 5.30 3.15 11.49
CA ALA A 612 4.93 2.88 12.88
C ALA A 612 6.17 2.71 13.79
N ARG A 613 7.20 1.98 13.33
CA ARG A 613 8.50 1.87 14.03
C ARG A 613 9.25 3.20 14.12
N ASN A 614 9.27 3.99 13.05
CA ASN A 614 9.89 5.31 13.03
C ASN A 614 9.12 6.31 13.91
N ARG A 615 7.78 6.24 13.92
CA ARG A 615 6.97 6.96 14.89
C ARG A 615 7.31 6.51 16.30
N MET A 616 7.36 5.22 16.60
CA MET A 616 7.76 4.71 17.93
C MET A 616 9.16 5.19 18.36
N ALA A 617 10.12 5.23 17.44
CA ALA A 617 11.45 5.76 17.71
C ALA A 617 11.43 7.26 17.99
N MET A 618 10.63 8.04 17.24
CA MET A 618 10.40 9.46 17.50
C MET A 618 9.67 9.70 18.83
N TRP A 619 8.64 8.92 19.14
CA TRP A 619 7.91 9.01 20.41
C TRP A 619 8.80 8.63 21.60
N ARG A 620 9.63 7.58 21.50
CA ARG A 620 10.66 7.27 22.52
C ARG A 620 11.72 8.37 22.65
N GLY A 621 12.12 8.99 21.54
CA GLY A 621 12.99 10.16 21.53
C GLY A 621 12.39 11.38 22.21
N LEU A 622 11.09 11.62 22.00
CA LEU A 622 10.33 12.67 22.69
C LEU A 622 10.18 12.37 24.17
N LEU A 623 9.86 11.12 24.54
CA LEU A 623 9.73 10.67 25.93
C LEU A 623 11.03 10.91 26.71
N THR A 624 12.16 10.50 26.15
CA THR A 624 13.49 10.74 26.74
C THR A 624 13.86 12.23 26.80
N MET A 625 13.43 13.03 25.82
CA MET A 625 13.60 14.49 25.87
C MET A 625 12.72 15.15 26.93
N PHE A 626 11.52 14.63 27.17
CA PHE A 626 10.61 15.10 28.21
C PHE A 626 11.08 14.68 29.61
N GLU A 627 11.55 13.46 29.79
CA GLU A 627 12.17 12.97 31.03
C GLU A 627 13.41 13.79 31.40
N THR A 628 14.26 14.11 30.43
CA THR A 628 15.43 14.96 30.66
C THR A 628 15.05 16.40 30.96
N LYS A 629 14.01 16.96 30.32
CA LYS A 629 13.48 18.28 30.67
C LYS A 629 12.84 18.32 32.07
N LEU A 630 12.12 17.27 32.47
CA LEU A 630 11.57 17.11 33.83
C LEU A 630 12.68 16.98 34.87
N ALA A 631 13.74 16.21 34.57
CA ALA A 631 14.91 16.11 35.44
C ALA A 631 15.64 17.45 35.60
N ILE A 632 15.82 18.21 34.52
CA ILE A 632 16.43 19.56 34.55
C ILE A 632 15.53 20.56 35.30
N ALA A 633 14.21 20.47 35.14
CA ALA A 633 13.27 21.29 35.89
C ALA A 633 13.32 20.98 37.40
N ASN A 634 13.37 19.70 37.77
CA ASN A 634 13.52 19.25 39.16
C ASN A 634 14.86 19.69 39.78
N ASP A 635 15.96 19.65 39.01
CA ASP A 635 17.27 20.13 39.47
C ASP A 635 17.31 21.66 39.64
N LYS A 636 16.58 22.42 38.80
CA LYS A 636 16.46 23.89 38.96
C LYS A 636 15.58 24.29 40.13
N VAL A 637 14.54 23.52 40.46
CA VAL A 637 13.69 23.74 41.64
C VAL A 637 14.44 23.42 42.95
N LYS A 638 15.44 22.52 42.92
CA LYS A 638 16.33 22.26 44.06
C LYS A 638 17.44 23.31 44.27
N GLN A 639 17.66 24.19 43.30
CA GLN A 639 18.71 25.22 43.32
C GLN A 639 18.18 26.64 43.60
N LEU A 640 16.86 26.81 43.67
CA LEU A 640 16.16 28.00 44.16
C LEU A 640 15.62 27.71 45.55
#